data_AF-A0A167KSF3-F1
#
_entry.id   AF-A0A167KSF3-F1
#
_cell.length_a   1.000
_cell.length_b   1.000
_cell.length_c   1.000
_cell.angle_alpha   90.00
_cell.angle_beta   90.00
_cell.angle_gamma   90.00
#
_symmetry.space_group_name_H-M   'P 1'
#
loop_
_entity.id
_entity.type
_entity.pdbx_description
1 polymer ?
#
loop_
_entity_poly.entity_id
_entity_poly.type
_entity_poly.pdbx_seq_one_letter_code
_entity_poly.pdbx_strand_id
1 'polypeptide(L)'
;MAGQRHDEARPRRRRVTRFSDDNDSDADAEDPGWQTPEIPLTEWPPAGMSPDQELSREQAIALIARGAPSHKGYLRAVPHVSSDFYALYAASSGNDRGAARELEVGAEPATDRANLHDAMVQLMTLRMAGPGEINAPWSTLEQPSCAFRFGARPGTITLNHWASMASALPESIGLRDSGVVPRPLTLEEVFGRLRELHADGLEDLDEGALSRALYKKVLRDPILSPRKTLEKQITDLIMVLSRPEWIDFTNPKNQVVTRFIFNPYPEDHDRYLAFFHQLLLSVELHVRIHNRQHSDYAKGKLVQQIPPTIQWNLALAWRWSHYVRVKSYGPSVDDIQLRFRLRKRQVHMLQKFVMTLKWPNLRATLEALRESEDELARDPVSSDAYAFFSGLVLPGPTFPFLIMNALVDTDPDDATDELALLSHVHPSCGFQYRGSNTYWTATCIVGRVLAPTCRELAGWVGPACPTADLGRSQIARIRARRPPRGPPLRREDVQSMGERSDPLGPPAKVYPVDEYELVMPGSSGLSQADTARVELLSLREVPPVDPPPPPGPGPVGPKVFDATVQVAVDGVSWPLRLTYDVWFINAWPCSEAPHPLFFDYAYQRVCADEVLGVRDWGRAHADGRGSSARSTPMPTLQGEDGGIQQRDEEEVLVVEAFGVPDHEVLVRAWCAHWGLSAVVADVSKTCMACAIRECYAAALTVLILVDDASNAGRKDD
;
A
#
# COMPACT_ATOMS: atom_id res chain seq x y z
N MET A 1 1.28 -67.98 -12.15
CA MET A 1 1.79 -67.27 -10.97
C MET A 1 1.96 -65.82 -11.36
N ALA A 2 0.99 -64.98 -10.99
CA ALA A 2 1.00 -63.54 -11.24
C ALA A 2 1.22 -62.86 -9.88
N GLY A 3 2.27 -62.04 -9.77
CA GLY A 3 2.54 -61.21 -8.59
C GLY A 3 2.00 -59.81 -8.82
N GLN A 4 0.97 -59.45 -8.05
CA GLN A 4 0.44 -58.08 -7.97
C GLN A 4 1.46 -57.19 -7.24
N ARG A 5 1.88 -56.09 -7.88
CA ARG A 5 2.47 -54.94 -7.20
C ARG A 5 1.32 -54.07 -6.71
N HIS A 6 1.28 -53.82 -5.41
CA HIS A 6 0.39 -52.85 -4.81
C HIS A 6 0.90 -51.44 -5.12
N ASP A 7 0.11 -50.67 -5.88
CA ASP A 7 0.21 -49.21 -5.91
C ASP A 7 -0.36 -48.69 -4.58
N GLU A 8 0.50 -48.13 -3.73
CA GLU A 8 0.06 -47.38 -2.54
C GLU A 8 -0.44 -46.00 -3.00
N ALA A 9 -1.77 -45.88 -3.04
CA ALA A 9 -2.46 -44.63 -3.30
C ALA A 9 -2.25 -43.65 -2.14
N ARG A 10 -1.77 -42.44 -2.44
CA ARG A 10 -1.76 -41.28 -1.52
C ARG A 10 -3.15 -41.08 -0.90
N PRO A 11 -3.27 -40.81 0.41
CA PRO A 11 -4.56 -40.61 1.05
C PRO A 11 -5.22 -39.32 0.53
N ARG A 12 -6.49 -39.43 0.13
CA ARG A 12 -7.30 -38.29 -0.32
C ARG A 12 -7.57 -37.31 0.83
N ARG A 13 -7.36 -36.01 0.57
CA ARG A 13 -7.68 -34.86 1.45
C ARG A 13 -9.00 -35.06 2.21
N ARG A 14 -8.97 -35.03 3.55
CA ARG A 14 -10.17 -34.87 4.38
C ARG A 14 -10.59 -33.40 4.33
N ARG A 15 -11.84 -33.14 3.98
CA ARG A 15 -12.43 -31.79 3.97
C ARG A 15 -12.46 -31.25 5.40
N VAL A 16 -11.61 -30.26 5.70
CA VAL A 16 -11.51 -29.64 7.03
C VAL A 16 -12.76 -28.80 7.30
N THR A 17 -13.43 -29.09 8.40
CA THR A 17 -14.59 -28.35 8.91
C THR A 17 -14.11 -27.19 9.79
N ARG A 18 -14.62 -25.98 9.54
CA ARG A 18 -14.39 -24.76 10.33
C ARG A 18 -14.56 -25.03 11.83
N PHE A 19 -13.55 -24.71 12.63
CA PHE A 19 -13.67 -24.60 14.09
C PHE A 19 -13.21 -23.21 14.52
N SER A 20 -13.91 -22.64 15.50
CA SER A 20 -13.70 -21.28 16.02
C SER A 20 -12.55 -21.24 17.03
N ASP A 21 -11.70 -20.22 16.90
CA ASP A 21 -10.56 -19.83 17.77
C ASP A 21 -10.97 -19.38 19.19
N ASP A 22 -11.78 -20.15 19.90
CA ASP A 22 -12.11 -19.89 21.31
C ASP A 22 -11.69 -21.09 22.16
N ASN A 23 -10.39 -21.30 22.37
CA ASN A 23 -9.87 -22.07 23.51
C ASN A 23 -8.36 -21.83 23.74
N ASP A 24 -8.03 -20.63 24.22
CA ASP A 24 -6.68 -20.28 24.72
C ASP A 24 -6.58 -20.32 26.25
N SER A 25 -7.52 -21.01 26.93
CA SER A 25 -7.49 -21.22 28.37
C SER A 25 -7.65 -22.70 28.67
N ASP A 26 -6.52 -23.42 28.71
CA ASP A 26 -6.27 -24.59 29.57
C ASP A 26 -5.02 -25.33 29.06
N ALA A 27 -3.83 -24.93 29.51
CA ALA A 27 -2.59 -25.70 29.39
C ALA A 27 -1.55 -25.20 30.42
N ASP A 28 -1.74 -25.55 31.69
CA ASP A 28 -0.71 -25.47 32.73
C ASP A 28 -0.36 -26.89 33.17
N ALA A 29 0.56 -27.54 32.45
CA ALA A 29 1.25 -28.74 32.90
C ALA A 29 2.65 -28.81 32.26
N GLU A 30 3.59 -28.03 32.81
CA GLU A 30 5.00 -28.12 32.42
C GLU A 30 5.52 -29.56 32.58
N ASP A 31 5.93 -30.19 31.48
CA ASP A 31 6.62 -31.48 31.49
C ASP A 31 8.06 -31.27 31.98
N PRO A 32 8.46 -31.75 33.19
CA PRO A 32 9.71 -31.34 33.85
C PRO A 32 11.02 -31.81 33.17
N GLY A 33 10.94 -32.53 32.06
CA GLY A 33 12.09 -33.17 31.40
C GLY A 33 12.50 -32.59 30.04
N TRP A 34 11.70 -31.71 29.43
CA TRP A 34 11.98 -31.21 28.08
C TRP A 34 12.80 -29.91 28.10
N GLN A 35 14.03 -29.97 27.58
CA GLN A 35 14.85 -28.78 27.37
C GLN A 35 14.70 -28.31 25.92
N THR A 36 14.16 -27.11 25.74
CA THR A 36 14.18 -26.42 24.45
C THR A 36 15.61 -26.23 23.95
N PRO A 37 15.88 -26.41 22.64
CA PRO A 37 17.18 -26.08 22.08
C PRO A 37 17.54 -24.61 22.38
N GLU A 38 18.74 -24.38 22.91
CA GLU A 38 19.28 -23.03 23.15
C GLU A 38 19.82 -22.38 21.87
N ILE A 39 20.02 -23.17 20.81
CA ILE A 39 20.63 -22.77 19.54
C ILE A 39 19.65 -23.07 18.40
N PRO A 40 19.60 -22.23 17.34
CA PRO A 40 18.80 -22.51 16.15
C PRO A 40 19.10 -23.88 15.52
N LEU A 41 18.09 -24.47 14.88
CA LEU A 41 18.19 -25.79 14.28
C LEU A 41 19.13 -25.79 13.06
N THR A 42 19.98 -26.81 12.93
CA THR A 42 20.87 -26.99 11.78
C THR A 42 20.55 -28.23 10.96
N GLU A 43 19.76 -29.16 11.51
CA GLU A 43 19.36 -30.41 10.87
C GLU A 43 17.98 -30.83 11.39
N TRP A 44 17.30 -31.69 10.62
CA TRP A 44 16.03 -32.30 10.99
C TRP A 44 16.00 -33.78 10.60
N PRO A 45 15.56 -34.70 11.49
CA PRO A 45 15.26 -34.49 12.90
C PRO A 45 16.45 -33.93 13.71
N PRO A 46 16.21 -33.19 14.81
CA PRO A 46 17.30 -32.72 15.67
C PRO A 46 18.14 -33.88 16.22
N ALA A 47 19.43 -33.64 16.46
CA ALA A 47 20.33 -34.64 17.03
C ALA A 47 19.77 -35.32 18.28
N GLY A 48 19.64 -36.65 18.26
CA GLY A 48 19.11 -37.46 19.36
C GLY A 48 17.60 -37.71 19.33
N MET A 49 16.89 -37.19 18.33
CA MET A 49 15.46 -37.44 18.09
C MET A 49 15.25 -38.53 17.03
N SER A 50 14.28 -39.41 17.24
CA SER A 50 13.91 -40.43 16.25
C SER A 50 12.91 -39.86 15.23
N PRO A 51 12.98 -40.23 13.94
CA PRO A 51 12.01 -39.77 12.93
C PRO A 51 10.56 -40.15 13.25
N ASP A 52 10.35 -41.30 13.89
CA ASP A 52 9.05 -41.84 14.34
C ASP A 52 8.59 -41.28 15.69
N GLN A 53 9.32 -40.33 16.28
CA GLN A 53 8.94 -39.71 17.54
C GLN A 53 7.72 -38.80 17.35
N GLU A 54 6.74 -38.93 18.25
CA GLU A 54 5.57 -38.06 18.32
C GLU A 54 5.81 -36.94 19.36
N LEU A 55 5.64 -35.68 18.95
CA LEU A 55 5.76 -34.53 19.84
C LEU A 55 4.40 -34.15 20.42
N SER A 56 4.38 -33.76 21.70
CA SER A 56 3.23 -33.06 22.27
C SER A 56 3.08 -31.67 21.64
N ARG A 57 1.90 -31.04 21.77
CA ARG A 57 1.69 -29.67 21.24
C ARG A 57 2.70 -28.67 21.81
N GLU A 58 3.01 -28.75 23.09
CA GLU A 58 3.97 -27.84 23.72
C GLU A 58 5.39 -28.06 23.20
N GLN A 59 5.81 -29.31 23.06
CA GLN A 59 7.10 -29.68 22.47
C GLN A 59 7.20 -29.21 21.01
N ALA A 60 6.14 -29.41 20.23
CA ALA A 60 6.07 -28.98 18.83
C ALA A 60 6.12 -27.44 18.70
N ILE A 61 5.38 -26.69 19.52
CA ILE A 61 5.46 -25.22 19.54
C ILE A 61 6.91 -24.78 19.83
N ALA A 62 7.53 -25.38 20.84
CA ALA A 62 8.84 -24.97 21.30
C ALA A 62 9.98 -25.32 20.31
N LEU A 63 9.81 -26.39 19.53
CA LEU A 63 10.80 -26.89 18.58
C LEU A 63 10.60 -26.37 17.13
N ILE A 64 9.34 -26.24 16.69
CA ILE A 64 8.99 -25.94 15.29
C ILE A 64 8.55 -24.48 15.13
N ALA A 65 7.73 -23.97 16.06
CA ALA A 65 7.05 -22.67 15.90
C ALA A 65 7.76 -21.50 16.58
N ARG A 66 8.76 -21.74 17.43
CA ARG A 66 9.47 -20.70 18.18
C ARG A 66 10.21 -19.76 17.20
N GLY A 67 9.97 -18.46 17.33
CA GLY A 67 10.51 -17.43 16.42
C GLY A 67 9.91 -17.39 15.01
N ALA A 68 9.10 -18.38 14.63
CA ALA A 68 8.35 -18.36 13.37
C ALA A 68 7.22 -17.32 13.43
N PRO A 69 6.88 -16.64 12.32
CA PRO A 69 5.80 -15.69 12.29
C PRO A 69 4.44 -16.38 12.29
N SER A 70 3.44 -15.69 12.83
CA SER A 70 2.03 -16.02 12.75
C SER A 70 1.31 -14.94 11.95
N HIS A 71 0.45 -15.36 11.03
CA HIS A 71 -0.35 -14.48 10.18
C HIS A 71 -1.84 -14.66 10.49
N LYS A 72 -2.54 -13.59 10.84
CA LYS A 72 -3.96 -13.62 11.18
C LYS A 72 -4.75 -12.67 10.29
N GLY A 73 -5.82 -13.15 9.70
CA GLY A 73 -6.74 -12.32 8.94
C GLY A 73 -7.91 -11.84 9.79
N TYR A 74 -8.41 -10.64 9.47
CA TYR A 74 -9.53 -10.02 10.17
C TYR A 74 -10.59 -9.59 9.17
N LEU A 75 -11.85 -9.87 9.51
CA LEU A 75 -13.02 -9.37 8.81
C LEU A 75 -13.77 -8.38 9.70
N ARG A 76 -14.01 -7.17 9.18
CA ARG A 76 -14.79 -6.14 9.86
C ARG A 76 -16.01 -5.78 9.03
N ALA A 77 -17.16 -5.65 9.71
CA ALA A 77 -18.37 -5.15 9.09
C ALA A 77 -18.22 -3.65 8.77
N VAL A 78 -18.75 -3.22 7.62
CA VAL A 78 -18.85 -1.80 7.30
C VAL A 78 -20.14 -1.24 7.93
N PRO A 79 -20.08 -0.16 8.72
CA PRO A 79 -21.26 0.42 9.35
C PRO A 79 -22.33 0.86 8.32
N HIS A 80 -23.60 0.70 8.68
CA HIS A 80 -24.77 1.22 7.94
C HIS A 80 -25.05 0.61 6.56
N VAL A 81 -24.35 -0.45 6.18
CA VAL A 81 -24.55 -1.16 4.90
C VAL A 81 -24.80 -2.65 5.10
N SER A 82 -25.20 -3.36 4.03
CA SER A 82 -25.45 -4.80 4.08
C SER A 82 -24.16 -5.59 4.36
N SER A 83 -24.32 -6.84 4.76
CA SER A 83 -23.20 -7.79 4.97
C SER A 83 -22.40 -8.12 3.71
N ASP A 84 -22.85 -7.66 2.55
CA ASP A 84 -22.13 -7.78 1.27
C ASP A 84 -20.91 -6.85 1.25
N PHE A 85 -20.90 -5.82 2.10
CA PHE A 85 -19.77 -4.91 2.29
C PHE A 85 -18.99 -5.27 3.56
N TYR A 86 -17.69 -5.41 3.41
CA TYR A 86 -16.78 -5.81 4.49
C TYR A 86 -15.38 -5.24 4.24
N ALA A 87 -14.66 -5.00 5.32
CA ALA A 87 -13.25 -4.65 5.29
C ALA A 87 -12.41 -5.85 5.74
N LEU A 88 -11.39 -6.19 4.97
CA LEU A 88 -10.44 -7.27 5.25
C LEU A 88 -9.10 -6.68 5.68
N TYR A 89 -8.42 -7.34 6.60
CA TYR A 89 -7.08 -6.96 7.07
C TYR A 89 -6.26 -8.21 7.38
N ALA A 90 -4.94 -8.06 7.44
CA ALA A 90 -4.03 -9.06 7.99
C ALA A 90 -3.14 -8.46 9.07
N ALA A 91 -2.77 -9.22 10.08
CA ALA A 91 -1.69 -8.88 11.00
C ALA A 91 -0.70 -10.02 11.08
N SER A 92 0.57 -9.68 11.04
CA SER A 92 1.68 -10.60 11.23
C SER A 92 2.36 -10.26 12.56
N SER A 93 2.80 -11.27 13.29
CA SER A 93 3.54 -11.12 14.54
C SER A 93 4.57 -12.24 14.69
N GLY A 94 5.75 -11.93 15.24
CA GLY A 94 6.72 -12.96 15.63
C GLY A 94 6.27 -13.71 16.88
N ASN A 95 6.60 -15.00 16.98
CA ASN A 95 6.28 -15.86 18.13
C ASN A 95 7.33 -15.78 19.26
N ASP A 96 8.02 -14.64 19.39
CA ASP A 96 9.16 -14.51 20.27
C ASP A 96 8.73 -13.93 21.63
N ARG A 97 8.41 -14.82 22.58
CA ARG A 97 8.20 -14.42 23.98
C ARG A 97 9.51 -13.94 24.66
N GLY A 98 10.68 -14.19 24.05
CA GLY A 98 12.01 -13.93 24.60
C GLY A 98 12.70 -12.65 24.08
N ALA A 99 12.48 -12.26 22.82
CA ALA A 99 13.12 -11.08 22.22
C ALA A 99 12.74 -9.72 22.86
N ALA A 100 11.69 -9.68 23.70
CA ALA A 100 11.37 -8.48 24.47
C ALA A 100 12.39 -8.18 25.59
N ARG A 101 13.30 -9.10 25.92
CA ARG A 101 14.27 -8.93 27.01
C ARG A 101 15.66 -8.43 26.61
N GLU A 102 16.02 -8.48 25.32
CA GLU A 102 17.34 -8.06 24.82
C GLU A 102 17.23 -7.19 23.56
N LEU A 103 16.31 -6.23 23.54
CA LEU A 103 16.41 -5.13 22.60
C LEU A 103 17.62 -4.28 23.00
N GLU A 104 18.72 -4.43 22.25
CA GLU A 104 19.77 -3.41 22.21
C GLU A 104 19.10 -2.03 22.06
N VAL A 105 19.57 -1.05 22.82
CA VAL A 105 19.06 0.33 22.78
C VAL A 105 19.22 0.86 21.36
N GLY A 106 18.15 0.82 20.57
CA GLY A 106 18.11 1.32 19.18
C GLY A 106 17.73 0.32 18.09
N ALA A 107 17.52 -0.97 18.39
CA ALA A 107 17.03 -1.92 17.40
C ALA A 107 15.52 -1.72 17.14
N GLU A 108 15.13 -1.45 15.88
CA GLU A 108 13.72 -1.33 15.50
C GLU A 108 13.03 -2.71 15.50
N PRO A 109 11.75 -2.81 15.92
CA PRO A 109 11.02 -4.06 15.92
C PRO A 109 10.94 -4.64 14.50
N ALA A 110 11.15 -5.95 14.39
CA ALA A 110 11.09 -6.67 13.11
C ALA A 110 9.70 -6.48 12.46
N THR A 111 9.68 -6.01 11.20
CA THR A 111 8.46 -5.63 10.49
C THR A 111 8.63 -5.82 8.98
N ASP A 112 7.53 -6.08 8.27
CA ASP A 112 7.49 -6.18 6.81
C ASP A 112 7.39 -4.81 6.10
N ARG A 113 7.31 -3.71 6.86
CA ARG A 113 6.99 -2.36 6.36
C ARG A 113 8.23 -1.53 6.07
N ALA A 114 8.13 -0.67 5.06
CA ALA A 114 9.12 0.38 4.84
C ALA A 114 9.06 1.47 5.93
N ASN A 115 10.22 1.90 6.42
CA ASN A 115 10.33 3.13 7.18
C ASN A 115 10.30 4.32 6.21
N LEU A 116 9.11 4.87 5.97
CA LEU A 116 8.89 5.97 5.04
C LEU A 116 9.27 7.35 5.60
N HIS A 117 9.98 7.39 6.74
CA HIS A 117 10.20 8.57 7.57
C HIS A 117 8.88 9.21 8.01
N ASP A 118 8.58 9.15 9.31
CA ASP A 118 7.29 9.56 9.91
C ASP A 118 6.66 10.82 9.33
N ALA A 119 7.48 11.79 8.89
CA ALA A 119 7.01 13.01 8.26
C ALA A 119 6.23 12.80 6.94
N MET A 120 6.67 11.92 6.05
CA MET A 120 5.96 11.67 4.78
C MET A 120 4.68 10.87 5.06
N VAL A 121 4.78 9.87 5.94
CA VAL A 121 3.63 9.05 6.40
C VAL A 121 2.53 9.95 6.96
N GLN A 122 2.87 10.89 7.84
CA GLN A 122 1.90 11.82 8.45
C GLN A 122 1.08 12.65 7.45
N LEU A 123 1.53 12.81 6.20
CA LEU A 123 0.76 13.48 5.14
C LEU A 123 -0.07 12.48 4.31
N MET A 124 0.45 11.26 4.14
CA MET A 124 -0.24 10.18 3.43
C MET A 124 -1.37 9.54 4.23
N THR A 125 -1.34 9.62 5.56
CA THR A 125 -2.33 8.97 6.41
C THR A 125 -2.91 9.92 7.45
N LEU A 126 -4.15 9.63 7.86
CA LEU A 126 -4.82 10.33 8.96
C LEU A 126 -5.45 9.35 9.93
N ARG A 127 -5.02 9.39 11.19
CA ARG A 127 -5.64 8.64 12.29
C ARG A 127 -6.98 9.28 12.68
N MET A 128 -8.04 8.47 12.69
CA MET A 128 -9.41 8.93 12.97
C MET A 128 -9.64 9.36 14.42
N ALA A 129 -8.86 8.82 15.36
CA ALA A 129 -8.98 9.11 16.79
C ALA A 129 -8.14 10.32 17.24
N GLY A 130 -7.61 11.12 16.31
CA GLY A 130 -6.73 12.24 16.60
C GLY A 130 -5.24 11.86 16.69
N PRO A 131 -4.39 12.77 17.18
CA PRO A 131 -2.94 12.58 17.22
C PRO A 131 -2.52 11.32 17.98
N GLY A 132 -1.49 10.63 17.50
CA GLY A 132 -0.93 9.42 18.12
C GLY A 132 -0.41 8.42 17.10
N GLU A 133 0.20 7.35 17.59
CA GLU A 133 0.72 6.26 16.76
C GLU A 133 -0.39 5.45 16.09
N ILE A 134 -0.10 4.95 14.89
CA ILE A 134 -1.03 4.17 14.08
C ILE A 134 -0.70 2.69 14.26
N ASN A 135 -1.29 2.09 15.29
CA ASN A 135 -1.01 0.70 15.67
C ASN A 135 -1.90 -0.31 14.93
N ALA A 136 -2.94 0.15 14.23
CA ALA A 136 -3.87 -0.71 13.53
C ALA A 136 -4.28 -0.14 12.16
N PRO A 137 -4.41 -0.99 11.13
CA PRO A 137 -4.69 -0.57 9.75
C PRO A 137 -6.08 0.06 9.58
N TRP A 138 -7.08 -0.38 10.36
CA TRP A 138 -8.43 0.20 10.36
C TRP A 138 -8.55 1.52 11.12
N SER A 139 -7.46 2.01 11.75
CA SER A 139 -7.49 3.28 12.51
C SER A 139 -7.31 4.52 11.64
N THR A 140 -6.98 4.33 10.36
CA THR A 140 -6.74 5.40 9.39
C THR A 140 -7.98 5.68 8.54
N LEU A 141 -8.13 6.93 8.10
CA LEU A 141 -9.22 7.34 7.23
C LEU A 141 -9.16 6.66 5.88
N GLU A 142 -8.02 6.82 5.21
CA GLU A 142 -7.79 6.25 3.91
C GLU A 142 -7.69 4.73 4.05
N GLN A 143 -8.55 4.03 3.31
CA GLN A 143 -8.59 2.58 3.26
C GLN A 143 -8.41 2.14 1.80
N PRO A 144 -7.51 1.20 1.50
CA PRO A 144 -6.51 0.59 2.39
C PRO A 144 -5.53 1.61 2.99
N SER A 145 -5.06 1.34 4.22
CA SER A 145 -4.20 2.26 4.95
C SER A 145 -2.86 2.50 4.25
N CYS A 146 -2.47 3.78 4.10
CA CYS A 146 -1.16 4.12 3.56
C CYS A 146 -0.02 3.83 4.56
N ALA A 147 -0.29 3.82 5.86
CA ALA A 147 0.68 3.48 6.90
C ALA A 147 1.11 1.99 6.87
N PHE A 148 0.29 1.14 6.25
CA PHE A 148 0.54 -0.29 6.12
C PHE A 148 0.76 -0.68 4.66
N ARG A 149 1.04 0.27 3.77
CA ARG A 149 1.07 0.00 2.33
C ARG A 149 2.39 -0.58 1.84
N PHE A 150 3.47 0.13 2.10
CA PHE A 150 4.77 -0.11 1.46
C PHE A 150 5.56 -1.16 2.24
N GLY A 151 6.02 -2.19 1.53
CA GLY A 151 6.89 -3.22 2.10
C GLY A 151 8.33 -2.71 2.25
N ALA A 152 9.12 -3.33 3.13
CA ALA A 152 10.49 -2.92 3.41
C ALA A 152 11.41 -2.98 2.17
N ARG A 153 11.13 -3.89 1.23
CA ARG A 153 11.84 -4.00 -0.04
C ARG A 153 11.19 -3.13 -1.13
N PRO A 154 11.96 -2.41 -1.97
CA PRO A 154 11.40 -1.59 -3.05
C PRO A 154 10.46 -2.37 -4.01
N GLY A 155 9.38 -1.71 -4.43
CA GLY A 155 8.35 -2.20 -5.34
C GLY A 155 7.42 -3.25 -4.72
N THR A 156 7.49 -3.44 -3.41
CA THR A 156 6.65 -4.40 -2.67
C THR A 156 5.61 -3.70 -1.79
N ILE A 157 4.59 -4.46 -1.42
CA ILE A 157 3.57 -4.07 -0.44
C ILE A 157 3.59 -5.03 0.76
N THR A 158 2.92 -4.67 1.84
CA THR A 158 2.75 -5.57 3.00
C THR A 158 1.67 -6.61 2.75
N LEU A 159 1.67 -7.69 3.54
CA LEU A 159 0.58 -8.66 3.56
C LEU A 159 -0.76 -8.01 3.96
N ASN A 160 -0.71 -7.03 4.87
CA ASN A 160 -1.90 -6.29 5.27
C ASN A 160 -2.53 -5.52 4.10
N HIS A 161 -1.71 -4.83 3.30
CA HIS A 161 -2.20 -4.09 2.16
C HIS A 161 -2.81 -5.03 1.12
N TRP A 162 -2.16 -6.17 0.87
CA TRP A 162 -2.67 -7.24 0.01
C TRP A 162 -4.07 -7.71 0.42
N ALA A 163 -4.25 -8.05 1.70
CA ALA A 163 -5.55 -8.45 2.21
C ALA A 163 -6.60 -7.32 2.15
N SER A 164 -6.18 -6.08 2.43
CA SER A 164 -7.07 -4.92 2.45
C SER A 164 -7.62 -4.58 1.06
N MET A 165 -6.87 -4.84 -0.01
CA MET A 165 -7.34 -4.64 -1.39
C MET A 165 -8.50 -5.56 -1.79
N ALA A 166 -8.72 -6.66 -1.05
CA ALA A 166 -9.85 -7.57 -1.25
C ALA A 166 -11.14 -7.15 -0.50
N SER A 167 -11.12 -5.98 0.16
CA SER A 167 -12.30 -5.42 0.83
C SER A 167 -13.39 -5.01 -0.16
N ALA A 168 -14.65 -5.13 0.25
CA ALA A 168 -15.81 -4.62 -0.45
C ALA A 168 -16.38 -3.42 0.33
N LEU A 169 -16.06 -2.19 -0.12
CA LEU A 169 -16.52 -0.95 0.52
C LEU A 169 -17.62 -0.29 -0.32
N PRO A 170 -18.65 0.32 0.31
CA PRO A 170 -19.72 1.01 -0.41
C PRO A 170 -19.22 2.33 -1.00
N GLU A 171 -19.69 2.68 -2.20
CA GLU A 171 -19.32 3.94 -2.87
C GLU A 171 -19.92 5.17 -2.17
N SER A 172 -21.11 5.05 -1.58
CA SER A 172 -21.73 6.10 -0.77
C SER A 172 -22.76 5.51 0.20
N ILE A 173 -22.94 6.18 1.35
CA ILE A 173 -23.98 5.83 2.33
C ILE A 173 -25.02 6.95 2.27
N GLY A 174 -26.21 6.66 1.72
CA GLY A 174 -27.31 7.61 1.68
C GLY A 174 -27.86 7.86 3.08
N LEU A 175 -27.80 9.11 3.55
CA LEU A 175 -28.46 9.53 4.78
C LEU A 175 -29.84 10.15 4.51
N ARG A 176 -30.76 10.01 5.47
CA ARG A 176 -32.12 10.58 5.38
C ARG A 176 -32.08 12.12 5.47
N ASP A 177 -33.00 12.82 4.82
CA ASP A 177 -33.12 14.28 4.95
C ASP A 177 -33.78 14.67 6.28
N SER A 178 -33.19 15.61 7.01
CA SER A 178 -33.67 16.10 8.32
C SER A 178 -34.39 17.45 8.26
N GLY A 179 -34.40 18.12 7.10
CA GLY A 179 -34.99 19.45 6.94
C GLY A 179 -34.20 20.62 7.53
N VAL A 180 -33.01 20.40 8.10
CA VAL A 180 -32.09 21.48 8.53
C VAL A 180 -31.31 22.00 7.33
N VAL A 181 -31.21 23.33 7.18
CA VAL A 181 -30.55 23.96 6.02
C VAL A 181 -29.43 24.91 6.46
N PRO A 182 -28.32 25.01 5.69
CA PRO A 182 -27.29 26.02 5.95
C PRO A 182 -27.85 27.42 5.64
N ARG A 183 -27.38 28.44 6.37
CA ARG A 183 -27.68 29.85 6.04
C ARG A 183 -26.77 30.31 4.89
N PRO A 184 -27.24 31.18 3.99
CA PRO A 184 -26.33 31.85 3.06
C PRO A 184 -25.36 32.74 3.88
N LEU A 185 -24.08 32.64 3.57
CA LEU A 185 -23.00 33.38 4.23
C LEU A 185 -22.15 34.09 3.18
N THR A 186 -21.64 35.27 3.53
CA THR A 186 -20.62 35.98 2.74
C THR A 186 -19.21 35.49 3.08
N LEU A 187 -18.21 35.76 2.22
CA LEU A 187 -16.81 35.42 2.49
C LEU A 187 -16.30 36.02 3.80
N GLU A 188 -16.64 37.28 4.06
CA GLU A 188 -16.24 37.98 5.29
C GLU A 188 -16.79 37.28 6.55
N GLU A 189 -18.05 36.83 6.51
CA GLU A 189 -18.66 36.07 7.61
C GLU A 189 -18.00 34.71 7.80
N VAL A 190 -17.69 34.01 6.70
CA VAL A 190 -17.03 32.70 6.73
C VAL A 190 -15.63 32.80 7.32
N PHE A 191 -14.77 33.68 6.77
CA PHE A 191 -13.40 33.82 7.23
C PHE A 191 -13.29 34.47 8.62
N GLY A 192 -14.22 35.39 8.95
CA GLY A 192 -14.36 35.90 10.30
C GLY A 192 -14.58 34.78 11.30
N ARG A 193 -15.52 33.86 11.00
CA ARG A 193 -15.82 32.73 11.87
C ARG A 193 -14.68 31.69 11.92
N LEU A 194 -14.04 31.38 10.79
CA LEU A 194 -12.87 30.51 10.76
C LEU A 194 -11.71 31.07 11.60
N ARG A 195 -11.52 32.39 11.62
CA ARG A 195 -10.52 33.04 12.48
C ARG A 195 -10.92 32.99 13.96
N GLU A 196 -12.18 33.23 14.30
CA GLU A 196 -12.71 33.09 15.67
C GLU A 196 -12.43 31.68 16.23
N LEU A 197 -12.81 30.63 15.49
CA LEU A 197 -12.63 29.22 15.89
C LEU A 197 -11.15 28.80 16.06
N HIS A 198 -10.21 29.58 15.52
CA HIS A 198 -8.77 29.35 15.67
C HIS A 198 -8.10 30.18 16.76
N ALA A 199 -8.70 31.33 17.13
CA ALA A 199 -8.15 32.25 18.12
C ALA A 199 -8.45 31.78 19.54
N ASP A 200 -9.66 31.27 19.75
CA ASP A 200 -10.04 30.54 20.94
C ASP A 200 -9.49 29.11 20.77
N GLY A 201 -8.59 28.67 21.64
CA GLY A 201 -8.13 27.28 21.61
C GLY A 201 -9.36 26.35 21.58
N LEU A 202 -9.33 25.30 20.75
CA LEU A 202 -10.39 24.27 20.58
C LEU A 202 -11.00 23.74 21.89
N GLU A 203 -10.29 23.98 22.98
CA GLU A 203 -10.40 23.42 24.30
C GLU A 203 -11.13 24.33 25.32
N ASP A 204 -11.34 25.62 25.03
CA ASP A 204 -11.86 26.62 25.99
C ASP A 204 -13.19 27.27 25.58
N LEU A 205 -13.87 26.74 24.56
CA LEU A 205 -15.12 27.30 24.03
C LEU A 205 -16.36 26.86 24.85
N ASP A 206 -17.05 27.84 25.46
CA ASP A 206 -18.33 27.65 26.18
C ASP A 206 -19.41 27.05 25.26
N GLU A 207 -20.09 25.99 25.70
CA GLU A 207 -21.16 25.30 24.95
C GLU A 207 -22.30 26.26 24.59
N GLY A 208 -22.63 27.20 25.49
CA GLY A 208 -23.64 28.23 25.25
C GLY A 208 -23.23 29.25 24.17
N ALA A 209 -21.95 29.58 24.06
CA ALA A 209 -21.41 30.40 22.99
C ALA A 209 -21.36 29.65 21.65
N LEU A 210 -20.92 28.38 21.65
CA LEU A 210 -20.90 27.50 20.47
C LEU A 210 -22.29 27.28 19.86
N SER A 211 -23.29 27.01 20.71
CA SER A 211 -24.67 26.80 20.27
C SER A 211 -25.25 28.08 19.66
N ARG A 212 -25.05 29.23 20.33
CA ARG A 212 -25.52 30.53 19.83
C ARG A 212 -24.87 30.90 18.50
N ALA A 213 -23.55 30.73 18.36
CA ALA A 213 -22.86 31.05 17.12
C ALA A 213 -23.37 30.19 15.96
N LEU A 214 -23.54 28.88 16.18
CA LEU A 214 -24.02 27.94 15.16
C LEU A 214 -25.41 28.32 14.63
N TYR A 215 -26.43 28.42 15.49
CA TYR A 215 -27.80 28.63 15.02
C TYR A 215 -28.17 30.09 14.73
N LYS A 216 -27.40 31.06 15.26
CA LYS A 216 -27.57 32.48 14.93
C LYS A 216 -26.93 32.83 13.60
N LYS A 217 -25.71 32.33 13.34
CA LYS A 217 -24.89 32.73 12.18
C LYS A 217 -24.87 31.68 11.07
N VAL A 218 -24.76 30.39 11.38
CA VAL A 218 -24.37 29.35 10.39
C VAL A 218 -25.54 28.46 9.93
N LEU A 219 -26.37 27.95 10.84
CA LEU A 219 -27.47 27.03 10.53
C LEU A 219 -28.83 27.71 10.70
N ARG A 220 -29.80 27.32 9.86
CA ARG A 220 -31.20 27.70 10.00
C ARG A 220 -31.99 26.51 10.54
N ASP A 221 -32.51 26.68 11.75
CA ASP A 221 -33.29 25.67 12.45
C ASP A 221 -34.80 25.91 12.22
N PRO A 222 -35.56 24.92 11.71
CA PRO A 222 -37.00 25.04 11.59
C PRO A 222 -37.74 24.99 12.94
N ILE A 223 -37.12 24.45 14.01
CA ILE A 223 -37.73 24.29 15.34
C ILE A 223 -37.00 25.20 16.34
N LEU A 224 -37.67 26.26 16.82
CA LEU A 224 -37.11 27.21 17.79
C LEU A 224 -36.90 26.58 19.18
N SER A 225 -35.77 25.91 19.37
CA SER A 225 -35.33 25.39 20.67
C SER A 225 -34.27 26.31 21.29
N PRO A 226 -34.44 26.78 22.55
CA PRO A 226 -33.59 27.84 23.12
C PRO A 226 -32.15 27.42 23.42
N ARG A 227 -31.88 26.13 23.65
CA ARG A 227 -30.53 25.55 23.77
C ARG A 227 -30.54 24.12 23.25
N LYS A 228 -29.66 23.82 22.30
CA LYS A 228 -29.45 22.46 21.79
C LYS A 228 -28.17 21.88 22.38
N THR A 229 -28.24 20.64 22.87
CA THR A 229 -27.10 19.88 23.39
C THR A 229 -26.01 19.72 22.32
N LEU A 230 -24.77 19.51 22.75
CA LEU A 230 -23.65 19.24 21.85
C LEU A 230 -23.92 18.08 20.88
N GLU A 231 -24.53 16.99 21.35
CA GLU A 231 -24.93 15.83 20.52
C GLU A 231 -25.93 16.22 19.42
N LYS A 232 -26.89 17.08 19.74
CA LYS A 232 -27.86 17.59 18.75
C LYS A 232 -27.20 18.50 17.74
N GLN A 233 -26.23 19.32 18.16
CA GLN A 233 -25.43 20.16 17.25
C GLN A 233 -24.59 19.31 16.28
N ILE A 234 -23.91 18.27 16.79
CA ILE A 234 -23.15 17.31 15.98
C ILE A 234 -24.07 16.63 14.96
N THR A 235 -25.23 16.15 15.41
CA THR A 235 -26.22 15.52 14.54
C THR A 235 -26.67 16.47 13.44
N ASP A 236 -27.09 17.69 13.77
CA ASP A 236 -27.57 18.67 12.79
C ASP A 236 -26.48 19.01 11.76
N LEU A 237 -25.22 19.15 12.18
CA LEU A 237 -24.08 19.37 11.28
C LEU A 237 -23.80 18.18 10.37
N ILE A 238 -23.85 16.95 10.90
CA ILE A 238 -23.73 15.73 10.09
C ILE A 238 -24.82 15.73 9.01
N MET A 239 -26.07 16.01 9.38
CA MET A 239 -27.17 16.04 8.42
C MET A 239 -26.96 17.10 7.33
N VAL A 240 -26.52 18.31 7.69
CA VAL A 240 -26.25 19.38 6.73
C VAL A 240 -25.10 19.02 5.79
N LEU A 241 -24.00 18.46 6.31
CA LEU A 241 -22.85 18.02 5.51
C LEU A 241 -23.14 16.78 4.66
N SER A 242 -24.23 16.06 4.92
CA SER A 242 -24.64 14.89 4.14
C SER A 242 -25.36 15.25 2.83
N ARG A 243 -25.67 16.53 2.63
CA ARG A 243 -26.46 16.98 1.49
C ARG A 243 -25.62 16.93 0.20
N PRO A 244 -26.22 16.58 -0.95
CA PRO A 244 -25.48 16.28 -2.18
C PRO A 244 -24.88 17.50 -2.89
N GLU A 245 -25.22 18.73 -2.50
CA GLU A 245 -24.65 19.94 -3.09
C GLU A 245 -23.18 20.20 -2.73
N TRP A 246 -22.66 19.52 -1.71
CA TRP A 246 -21.29 19.69 -1.26
C TRP A 246 -20.28 18.99 -2.16
N ILE A 247 -19.04 19.47 -2.13
CA ILE A 247 -17.93 18.86 -2.86
C ILE A 247 -17.63 17.50 -2.21
N ASP A 248 -17.78 16.43 -2.97
CA ASP A 248 -17.47 15.09 -2.50
C ASP A 248 -15.97 14.79 -2.62
N PHE A 249 -15.26 14.82 -1.49
CA PHE A 249 -13.83 14.51 -1.41
C PHE A 249 -13.52 13.01 -1.42
N THR A 250 -14.52 12.12 -1.38
CA THR A 250 -14.30 10.69 -1.64
C THR A 250 -13.90 10.46 -3.10
N ASN A 251 -14.36 11.33 -4.01
CA ASN A 251 -13.96 11.31 -5.41
C ASN A 251 -12.50 11.79 -5.56
N PRO A 252 -11.59 10.96 -6.08
CA PRO A 252 -10.18 11.33 -6.24
C PRO A 252 -9.96 12.63 -7.02
N LYS A 253 -10.84 12.97 -7.98
CA LYS A 253 -10.72 14.22 -8.76
C LYS A 253 -10.79 15.49 -7.90
N ASN A 254 -11.46 15.42 -6.76
CA ASN A 254 -11.65 16.55 -5.84
C ASN A 254 -10.60 16.57 -4.72
N GLN A 255 -9.68 15.60 -4.65
CA GLN A 255 -8.76 15.47 -3.51
C GLN A 255 -7.60 16.47 -3.50
N VAL A 256 -7.37 17.17 -4.62
CA VAL A 256 -6.48 18.34 -4.67
C VAL A 256 -7.30 19.58 -4.30
N VAL A 257 -7.52 19.77 -3.00
CA VAL A 257 -8.45 20.77 -2.45
C VAL A 257 -8.06 22.22 -2.76
N THR A 258 -6.78 22.47 -2.98
CA THR A 258 -6.23 23.78 -3.35
C THR A 258 -6.73 24.28 -4.71
N ARG A 259 -7.21 23.40 -5.59
CA ARG A 259 -7.88 23.81 -6.83
C ARG A 259 -9.12 24.65 -6.56
N PHE A 260 -9.82 24.44 -5.44
CA PHE A 260 -10.97 25.25 -5.04
C PHE A 260 -10.57 26.58 -4.37
N ILE A 261 -9.29 26.79 -4.09
CA ILE A 261 -8.76 28.00 -3.45
C ILE A 261 -8.05 28.90 -4.48
N PHE A 262 -7.41 28.33 -5.51
CA PHE A 262 -6.53 29.08 -6.42
C PHE A 262 -6.99 29.08 -7.89
N ASN A 263 -8.22 28.64 -8.20
CA ASN A 263 -8.71 28.74 -9.59
C ASN A 263 -9.07 30.21 -9.92
N PRO A 264 -8.44 30.84 -10.93
CA PRO A 264 -8.41 32.30 -11.08
C PRO A 264 -9.62 32.89 -11.84
N TYR A 265 -10.72 32.15 -12.03
CA TYR A 265 -11.81 32.60 -12.89
C TYR A 265 -13.01 33.16 -12.10
N PRO A 266 -13.57 34.33 -12.50
CA PRO A 266 -14.73 34.94 -11.83
C PRO A 266 -15.98 34.06 -11.76
N GLU A 267 -16.15 33.16 -12.73
CA GLU A 267 -17.25 32.18 -12.78
C GLU A 267 -17.17 31.07 -11.73
N ASP A 268 -16.04 30.94 -11.03
CA ASP A 268 -15.85 30.00 -9.93
C ASP A 268 -16.09 30.63 -8.54
N HIS A 269 -16.51 31.90 -8.43
CA HIS A 269 -16.74 32.56 -7.13
C HIS A 269 -17.74 31.79 -6.25
N ASP A 270 -18.83 31.31 -6.84
CA ASP A 270 -19.84 30.51 -6.13
C ASP A 270 -19.25 29.18 -5.63
N ARG A 271 -18.34 28.56 -6.40
CA ARG A 271 -17.64 27.33 -6.01
C ARG A 271 -16.62 27.59 -4.90
N TYR A 272 -15.89 28.69 -4.98
CA TYR A 272 -14.96 29.14 -3.94
C TYR A 272 -15.70 29.37 -2.62
N LEU A 273 -16.81 30.12 -2.65
CA LEU A 273 -17.65 30.36 -1.48
C LEU A 273 -18.25 29.05 -0.94
N ALA A 274 -18.76 28.18 -1.81
CA ALA A 274 -19.30 26.88 -1.42
C ALA A 274 -18.24 26.00 -0.73
N PHE A 275 -17.01 25.97 -1.25
CA PHE A 275 -15.89 25.26 -0.63
C PHE A 275 -15.60 25.78 0.79
N PHE A 276 -15.46 27.10 0.97
CA PHE A 276 -15.16 27.67 2.28
C PHE A 276 -16.33 27.55 3.26
N HIS A 277 -17.57 27.56 2.78
CA HIS A 277 -18.74 27.29 3.59
C HIS A 277 -18.78 25.83 4.06
N GLN A 278 -18.53 24.87 3.16
CA GLN A 278 -18.38 23.46 3.52
C GLN A 278 -17.25 23.26 4.54
N LEU A 279 -16.10 23.92 4.33
CA LEU A 279 -14.97 23.88 5.25
C LEU A 279 -15.36 24.43 6.63
N LEU A 280 -16.04 25.58 6.70
CA LEU A 280 -16.51 26.15 7.97
C LEU A 280 -17.44 25.17 8.72
N LEU A 281 -18.41 24.58 8.05
CA LEU A 281 -19.31 23.58 8.64
C LEU A 281 -18.52 22.37 9.16
N SER A 282 -17.50 21.94 8.42
CA SER A 282 -16.62 20.83 8.78
C SER A 282 -15.74 21.15 9.99
N VAL A 283 -15.22 22.38 10.09
CA VAL A 283 -14.45 22.87 11.24
C VAL A 283 -15.35 22.98 12.47
N GLU A 284 -16.56 23.52 12.34
CA GLU A 284 -17.55 23.56 13.42
C GLU A 284 -17.90 22.15 13.92
N LEU A 285 -18.06 21.17 13.01
CA LEU A 285 -18.27 19.77 13.40
C LEU A 285 -17.03 19.19 14.11
N HIS A 286 -15.84 19.43 13.57
CA HIS A 286 -14.58 18.94 14.12
C HIS A 286 -14.37 19.42 15.56
N VAL A 287 -14.54 20.72 15.81
CA VAL A 287 -14.43 21.35 17.14
C VAL A 287 -15.39 20.70 18.14
N ARG A 288 -16.63 20.40 17.72
CA ARG A 288 -17.65 19.79 18.60
C ARG A 288 -17.33 18.34 18.93
N ILE A 289 -16.92 17.55 17.95
CA ILE A 289 -16.51 16.16 18.17
C ILE A 289 -15.32 16.10 19.14
N HIS A 290 -14.37 17.03 19.03
CA HIS A 290 -13.16 17.05 19.84
C HIS A 290 -13.28 17.87 21.13
N ASN A 291 -14.49 18.28 21.53
CA ASN A 291 -14.71 18.98 22.79
C ASN A 291 -14.25 18.13 23.98
N ARG A 292 -13.66 18.76 25.01
CA ARG A 292 -13.13 18.10 26.22
C ARG A 292 -14.18 17.27 26.98
N GLN A 293 -15.48 17.54 26.80
CA GLN A 293 -16.57 16.76 27.42
C GLN A 293 -16.67 15.32 26.88
N HIS A 294 -16.14 15.05 25.68
CA HIS A 294 -16.19 13.72 25.09
C HIS A 294 -14.95 12.90 25.46
N SER A 295 -15.16 11.65 25.91
CA SER A 295 -14.06 10.69 26.08
C SER A 295 -13.51 10.27 24.71
N ASP A 296 -12.23 9.89 24.65
CA ASP A 296 -11.60 9.48 23.39
C ASP A 296 -12.24 8.21 22.80
N TYR A 297 -12.76 7.33 23.65
CA TYR A 297 -13.57 6.19 23.24
C TYR A 297 -14.85 6.63 22.51
N ALA A 298 -15.58 7.61 23.05
CA ALA A 298 -16.80 8.12 22.43
C ALA A 298 -16.50 8.82 21.09
N LYS A 299 -15.41 9.59 21.01
CA LYS A 299 -14.93 10.22 19.77
C LYS A 299 -14.64 9.17 18.70
N GLY A 300 -13.82 8.18 19.02
CA GLY A 300 -13.45 7.11 18.08
C GLY A 300 -14.66 6.32 17.57
N LYS A 301 -15.61 5.99 18.45
CA LYS A 301 -16.83 5.28 18.09
C LYS A 301 -17.74 6.10 17.17
N LEU A 302 -17.94 7.38 17.47
CA LEU A 302 -18.72 8.28 16.62
C LEU A 302 -18.09 8.39 15.23
N VAL A 303 -16.78 8.66 15.17
CA VAL A 303 -16.06 8.86 13.91
C VAL A 303 -16.14 7.63 13.01
N GLN A 304 -16.09 6.42 13.57
CA GLN A 304 -16.27 5.17 12.81
C GLN A 304 -17.68 5.01 12.22
N GLN A 305 -18.69 5.66 12.79
CA GLN A 305 -20.09 5.61 12.31
C GLN A 305 -20.42 6.76 11.33
N ILE A 306 -19.56 7.79 11.25
CA ILE A 306 -19.77 8.90 10.32
C ILE A 306 -19.55 8.39 8.88
N PRO A 307 -20.40 8.77 7.90
CA PRO A 307 -20.20 8.40 6.50
C PRO A 307 -18.85 8.86 5.94
N PRO A 308 -18.26 8.11 4.98
CA PRO A 308 -16.98 8.46 4.38
C PRO A 308 -16.90 9.91 3.89
N THR A 309 -17.92 10.42 3.19
CA THR A 309 -17.97 11.80 2.68
C THR A 309 -17.69 12.85 3.74
N ILE A 310 -18.26 12.67 4.94
CA ILE A 310 -18.05 13.58 6.08
C ILE A 310 -16.72 13.29 6.78
N GLN A 311 -16.25 12.05 6.81
CA GLN A 311 -14.92 11.74 7.34
C GLN A 311 -13.81 12.47 6.55
N TRP A 312 -13.92 12.55 5.22
CA TRP A 312 -12.99 13.33 4.38
C TRP A 312 -13.10 14.84 4.62
N ASN A 313 -14.31 15.35 4.86
CA ASN A 313 -14.52 16.73 5.31
C ASN A 313 -13.83 17.02 6.64
N LEU A 314 -13.92 16.11 7.60
CA LEU A 314 -13.24 16.21 8.90
C LEU A 314 -11.72 16.15 8.76
N ALA A 315 -11.19 15.36 7.82
CA ALA A 315 -9.77 15.34 7.52
C ALA A 315 -9.27 16.69 7.00
N LEU A 316 -10.00 17.30 6.06
CA LEU A 316 -9.69 18.63 5.56
C LEU A 316 -9.73 19.68 6.68
N ALA A 317 -10.80 19.66 7.50
CA ALA A 317 -10.96 20.57 8.62
C ALA A 317 -9.78 20.45 9.62
N TRP A 318 -9.37 19.21 9.92
CA TRP A 318 -8.22 18.95 10.80
C TRP A 318 -6.92 19.53 10.20
N ARG A 319 -6.62 19.26 8.92
CA ARG A 319 -5.43 19.80 8.22
C ARG A 319 -5.44 21.32 8.20
N TRP A 320 -6.58 21.92 7.88
CA TRP A 320 -6.78 23.37 7.88
C TRP A 320 -6.45 23.98 9.25
N SER A 321 -7.05 23.45 10.33
CA SER A 321 -6.85 23.97 11.68
C SER A 321 -5.43 23.82 12.20
N HIS A 322 -4.69 22.80 11.75
CA HIS A 322 -3.30 22.61 12.17
C HIS A 322 -2.32 23.46 11.35
N TYR A 323 -2.55 23.64 10.05
CA TYR A 323 -1.51 24.13 9.14
C TYR A 323 -1.78 25.49 8.50
N VAL A 324 -3.03 25.97 8.50
CA VAL A 324 -3.42 27.23 7.85
C VAL A 324 -3.87 28.28 8.88
N ARG A 325 -3.45 29.53 8.70
CA ARG A 325 -3.91 30.68 9.50
C ARG A 325 -4.40 31.80 8.59
N VAL A 326 -5.55 32.38 8.94
CA VAL A 326 -6.12 33.53 8.23
C VAL A 326 -5.47 34.80 8.77
N LYS A 327 -4.68 35.49 7.94
CA LYS A 327 -3.96 36.73 8.28
C LYS A 327 -4.83 37.97 8.07
N SER A 328 -5.47 38.07 6.91
CA SER A 328 -6.49 39.08 6.59
C SER A 328 -7.65 38.44 5.82
N TYR A 329 -8.80 39.09 5.83
CA TYR A 329 -9.98 38.73 5.05
C TYR A 329 -10.83 39.98 4.81
N GLY A 330 -11.73 39.92 3.83
CA GLY A 330 -12.65 40.98 3.47
C GLY A 330 -13.78 40.46 2.57
N PRO A 331 -14.52 41.34 1.87
CA PRO A 331 -15.64 40.95 1.03
C PRO A 331 -15.21 40.27 -0.28
N SER A 332 -13.98 40.50 -0.75
CA SER A 332 -13.46 39.91 -1.99
C SER A 332 -12.40 38.84 -1.74
N VAL A 333 -12.09 38.06 -2.79
CA VAL A 333 -11.04 37.03 -2.73
C VAL A 333 -9.66 37.65 -2.51
N ASP A 334 -9.40 38.84 -3.08
CA ASP A 334 -8.12 39.54 -2.97
C ASP A 334 -7.81 40.04 -1.55
N ASP A 335 -8.83 40.19 -0.71
CA ASP A 335 -8.69 40.59 0.69
C ASP A 335 -8.20 39.43 1.58
N ILE A 336 -8.26 38.19 1.09
CA ILE A 336 -7.96 36.97 1.83
C ILE A 336 -6.46 36.67 1.75
N GLN A 337 -5.77 36.74 2.90
CA GLN A 337 -4.37 36.32 3.02
C GLN A 337 -4.24 35.15 3.98
N LEU A 338 -3.64 34.06 3.50
CA LEU A 338 -3.39 32.85 4.28
C LEU A 338 -1.90 32.70 4.62
N ARG A 339 -1.61 32.16 5.80
CA ARG A 339 -0.27 31.80 6.27
C ARG A 339 -0.17 30.30 6.53
N PHE A 340 0.88 29.66 6.03
CA PHE A 340 1.14 28.22 6.17
C PHE A 340 2.23 27.91 7.20
N ARG A 341 2.00 26.91 8.05
CA ARG A 341 2.93 26.54 9.13
C ARG A 341 3.97 25.48 8.72
N LEU A 342 3.66 24.61 7.76
CA LEU A 342 4.50 23.44 7.46
C LEU A 342 5.64 23.68 6.46
N ARG A 343 5.74 24.88 5.87
CA ARG A 343 6.64 25.15 4.73
C ARG A 343 8.08 24.66 4.94
N LYS A 344 8.74 25.06 6.05
CA LYS A 344 10.13 24.67 6.33
C LYS A 344 10.31 23.15 6.37
N ARG A 345 9.36 22.44 6.98
CA ARG A 345 9.36 20.97 7.04
C ARG A 345 9.18 20.37 5.64
N GLN A 346 8.31 20.94 4.81
CA GLN A 346 8.07 20.48 3.44
C GLN A 346 9.27 20.71 2.52
N VAL A 347 9.98 21.83 2.66
CA VAL A 347 11.23 22.07 1.94
C VAL A 347 12.27 21.00 2.29
N HIS A 348 12.47 20.71 3.58
CA HIS A 348 13.39 19.66 4.00
C HIS A 348 12.97 18.26 3.50
N MET A 349 11.66 17.98 3.50
CA MET A 349 11.12 16.74 2.95
C MET A 349 11.40 16.61 1.44
N LEU A 350 11.19 17.69 0.68
CA LEU A 350 11.42 17.74 -0.76
C LEU A 350 12.92 17.65 -1.09
N GLN A 351 13.78 18.26 -0.28
CA GLN A 351 15.24 18.09 -0.36
C GLN A 351 15.65 16.62 -0.21
N LYS A 352 15.13 15.93 0.81
CA LYS A 352 15.39 14.50 0.99
C LYS A 352 14.89 13.67 -0.18
N PHE A 353 13.70 14.00 -0.68
CA PHE A 353 13.08 13.32 -1.82
C PHE A 353 13.94 13.43 -3.09
N VAL A 354 14.35 14.66 -3.45
CA VAL A 354 15.14 14.93 -4.65
C VAL A 354 16.55 14.29 -4.60
N MET A 355 17.17 14.27 -3.41
CA MET A 355 18.47 13.61 -3.18
C MET A 355 18.36 12.08 -3.30
N THR A 356 17.32 11.48 -2.71
CA THR A 356 17.13 10.01 -2.73
C THR A 356 16.88 9.50 -4.15
N LEU A 357 16.05 10.22 -4.92
CA LEU A 357 15.75 9.89 -6.31
C LEU A 357 16.85 10.29 -7.30
N LYS A 358 17.98 10.84 -6.80
CA LYS A 358 19.13 11.29 -7.61
C LYS A 358 18.66 12.13 -8.80
N TRP A 359 17.87 13.17 -8.51
CA TRP A 359 17.23 13.97 -9.54
C TRP A 359 18.25 14.58 -10.52
N PRO A 360 17.99 14.61 -11.85
CA PRO A 360 19.00 15.00 -12.83
C PRO A 360 19.46 16.47 -12.70
N ASN A 361 18.56 17.39 -12.34
CA ASN A 361 18.88 18.81 -12.14
C ASN A 361 19.14 19.19 -10.67
N LEU A 362 19.62 18.23 -9.86
CA LEU A 362 19.69 18.33 -8.39
C LEU A 362 20.24 19.66 -7.87
N ARG A 363 21.37 20.14 -8.39
CA ARG A 363 22.03 21.36 -7.88
C ARG A 363 21.15 22.59 -8.04
N ALA A 364 20.62 22.83 -9.25
CA ALA A 364 19.79 23.99 -9.53
C ALA A 364 18.46 23.93 -8.78
N THR A 365 17.85 22.74 -8.67
CA THR A 365 16.63 22.56 -7.87
C THR A 365 16.87 22.84 -6.38
N LEU A 366 18.00 22.41 -5.82
CA LEU A 366 18.35 22.71 -4.41
C LEU A 366 18.64 24.20 -4.19
N GLU A 367 19.24 24.88 -5.16
CA GLU A 367 19.43 26.35 -5.14
C GLU A 367 18.07 27.07 -5.15
N ALA A 368 17.17 26.71 -6.07
CA ALA A 368 15.81 27.27 -6.15
C ALA A 368 15.00 27.03 -4.86
N LEU A 369 15.10 25.84 -4.26
CA LEU A 369 14.44 25.54 -2.98
C LEU A 369 14.91 26.47 -1.85
N ARG A 370 16.20 26.81 -1.81
CA ARG A 370 16.77 27.71 -0.79
C ARG A 370 16.32 29.15 -0.98
N GLU A 371 16.31 29.64 -2.22
CA GLU A 371 15.85 30.99 -2.55
C GLU A 371 14.35 31.16 -2.28
N SER A 372 13.58 30.09 -2.49
CA SER A 372 12.14 30.11 -2.23
C SER A 372 11.80 30.28 -0.75
N GLU A 373 12.68 29.94 0.22
CA GLU A 373 12.36 29.94 1.66
C GLU A 373 11.75 31.26 2.16
N ASP A 374 12.06 32.39 1.49
CA ASP A 374 11.69 33.73 1.91
C ASP A 374 10.34 34.26 1.34
N GLU A 375 9.88 33.87 0.14
CA GLU A 375 8.59 34.38 -0.41
C GLU A 375 7.89 33.38 -1.36
N LEU A 376 6.82 32.70 -0.91
CA LEU A 376 5.92 31.92 -1.81
C LEU A 376 4.89 32.82 -2.53
N ALA A 377 4.86 34.12 -2.20
CA ALA A 377 3.76 35.00 -2.58
C ALA A 377 3.91 35.62 -3.99
N ARG A 378 4.99 35.32 -4.72
CA ARG A 378 5.33 36.01 -5.97
C ARG A 378 5.30 35.15 -7.23
N ASP A 379 5.51 33.83 -7.13
CA ASP A 379 5.50 32.96 -8.32
C ASP A 379 4.18 32.18 -8.48
N PRO A 380 3.68 32.01 -9.71
CA PRO A 380 2.51 31.20 -10.01
C PRO A 380 2.84 29.71 -9.84
N VAL A 381 2.71 29.23 -8.60
CA VAL A 381 2.90 27.82 -8.24
C VAL A 381 1.61 27.02 -8.58
N SER A 382 1.74 25.79 -9.09
CA SER A 382 0.56 24.96 -9.41
C SER A 382 -0.29 24.66 -8.16
N SER A 383 -1.54 24.22 -8.37
CA SER A 383 -2.41 23.78 -7.27
C SER A 383 -1.77 22.68 -6.43
N ASP A 384 -0.99 21.80 -7.07
CA ASP A 384 -0.47 20.59 -6.46
C ASP A 384 0.71 20.91 -5.54
N ALA A 385 1.63 21.74 -6.02
CA ALA A 385 2.72 22.28 -5.22
C ALA A 385 2.19 23.12 -4.05
N TYR A 386 1.12 23.88 -4.24
CA TYR A 386 0.46 24.59 -3.16
C TYR A 386 -0.09 23.64 -2.09
N ALA A 387 -0.74 22.54 -2.49
CA ALA A 387 -1.26 21.55 -1.55
C ALA A 387 -0.14 20.95 -0.70
N PHE A 388 1.00 20.62 -1.33
CA PHE A 388 2.19 20.13 -0.65
C PHE A 388 2.73 21.14 0.37
N PHE A 389 3.09 22.36 -0.06
CA PHE A 389 3.72 23.36 0.82
C PHE A 389 2.80 23.91 1.91
N SER A 390 1.48 24.01 1.64
CA SER A 390 0.49 24.42 2.64
C SER A 390 0.19 23.33 3.67
N GLY A 391 0.41 22.06 3.33
CA GLY A 391 0.04 20.91 4.13
C GLY A 391 -1.44 20.53 4.02
N LEU A 392 -2.19 21.14 3.10
CA LEU A 392 -3.56 20.78 2.76
C LEU A 392 -3.60 19.51 1.91
N VAL A 393 -2.99 18.44 2.43
CA VAL A 393 -2.91 17.12 1.82
C VAL A 393 -3.97 16.24 2.47
N LEU A 394 -4.95 15.82 1.67
CA LEU A 394 -5.86 14.77 2.09
C LEU A 394 -5.11 13.42 2.14
N PRO A 395 -5.39 12.57 3.14
CA PRO A 395 -4.73 11.28 3.25
C PRO A 395 -5.04 10.40 2.03
N GLY A 396 -4.14 9.48 1.69
CA GLY A 396 -4.30 8.52 0.59
C GLY A 396 -3.28 8.69 -0.53
N PRO A 397 -3.61 8.19 -1.74
CA PRO A 397 -2.67 8.02 -2.85
C PRO A 397 -2.33 9.32 -3.59
N THR A 398 -2.87 10.47 -3.16
CA THR A 398 -2.66 11.77 -3.81
C THR A 398 -1.30 12.36 -3.46
N PHE A 399 -0.81 12.16 -2.24
CA PHE A 399 0.46 12.72 -1.77
C PHE A 399 1.68 12.41 -2.67
N PRO A 400 1.91 11.17 -3.17
CA PRO A 400 2.98 10.88 -4.13
C PRO A 400 3.01 11.85 -5.32
N PHE A 401 1.85 12.22 -5.85
CA PHE A 401 1.76 13.16 -6.96
C PHE A 401 2.00 14.59 -6.52
N LEU A 402 1.52 14.99 -5.35
CA LEU A 402 1.76 16.34 -4.83
C LEU A 402 3.25 16.61 -4.58
N ILE A 403 3.99 15.67 -4.01
CA ILE A 403 5.43 15.84 -3.79
C ILE A 403 6.23 15.84 -5.09
N MET A 404 5.83 15.01 -6.07
CA MET A 404 6.48 15.00 -7.39
C MET A 404 6.16 16.26 -8.20
N ASN A 405 4.90 16.71 -8.22
CA ASN A 405 4.52 17.94 -8.91
C ASN A 405 5.13 19.17 -8.22
N ALA A 406 5.27 19.16 -6.89
CA ALA A 406 6.05 20.18 -6.19
C ALA A 406 7.53 20.19 -6.60
N LEU A 407 8.13 19.02 -6.83
CA LEU A 407 9.49 18.93 -7.35
C LEU A 407 9.59 19.50 -8.78
N VAL A 408 8.69 19.07 -9.67
CA VAL A 408 8.62 19.51 -11.07
C VAL A 408 8.45 21.04 -11.17
N ASP A 409 7.56 21.62 -10.36
CA ASP A 409 7.31 23.06 -10.32
C ASP A 409 8.49 23.86 -9.73
N THR A 410 9.30 23.25 -8.85
CA THR A 410 10.44 23.93 -8.22
C THR A 410 11.71 23.83 -9.05
N ASP A 411 11.79 22.86 -9.95
CA ASP A 411 12.92 22.70 -10.85
C ASP A 411 12.89 23.81 -11.91
N PRO A 412 13.91 24.69 -11.99
CA PRO A 412 13.92 25.86 -12.87
C PRO A 412 14.14 25.53 -14.36
N ASP A 413 14.21 24.26 -14.74
CA ASP A 413 14.38 23.83 -16.13
C ASP A 413 13.03 23.78 -16.86
N ASP A 414 12.82 24.63 -17.87
CA ASP A 414 11.59 24.68 -18.69
C ASP A 414 11.17 23.32 -19.29
N ALA A 415 12.07 22.34 -19.38
CA ALA A 415 11.73 20.98 -19.81
C ALA A 415 10.76 20.25 -18.85
N THR A 416 10.50 20.79 -17.66
CA THR A 416 9.49 20.29 -16.71
C THR A 416 8.06 20.63 -17.12
N ASP A 417 7.84 21.60 -18.00
CA ASP A 417 6.51 21.95 -18.52
C ASP A 417 5.84 20.74 -19.22
N GLU A 418 6.64 19.90 -19.88
CA GLU A 418 6.20 18.64 -20.52
C GLU A 418 5.70 17.60 -19.49
N LEU A 419 5.97 17.81 -18.20
CA LEU A 419 5.59 16.94 -17.09
C LEU A 419 4.41 17.48 -16.27
N ALA A 420 3.88 18.67 -16.60
CA ALA A 420 2.82 19.33 -15.83
C ALA A 420 1.48 18.56 -15.77
N LEU A 421 1.24 17.62 -16.69
CA LEU A 421 0.00 16.83 -16.76
C LEU A 421 0.03 15.52 -15.95
N LEU A 422 1.01 15.38 -15.05
CA LEU A 422 1.11 14.25 -14.14
C LEU A 422 -0.04 14.30 -13.11
N SER A 423 -0.78 13.19 -12.97
CA SER A 423 -2.00 13.18 -12.13
C SER A 423 -2.25 11.84 -11.45
N HIS A 424 -2.63 11.93 -10.16
CA HIS A 424 -3.03 10.80 -9.32
C HIS A 424 -4.29 10.07 -9.81
N VAL A 425 -5.09 10.69 -10.69
CA VAL A 425 -6.24 10.04 -11.34
C VAL A 425 -5.80 8.93 -12.29
N HIS A 426 -4.55 8.97 -12.78
CA HIS A 426 -3.95 7.95 -13.63
C HIS A 426 -2.69 7.37 -12.96
N PRO A 427 -2.85 6.61 -11.87
CA PRO A 427 -1.73 6.22 -11.01
C PRO A 427 -0.76 5.23 -11.65
N SER A 428 -1.12 4.55 -12.74
CA SER A 428 -0.23 3.64 -13.47
C SER A 428 0.59 4.42 -14.50
N CYS A 429 1.49 5.28 -14.03
CA CYS A 429 2.28 6.15 -14.89
C CYS A 429 3.72 6.32 -14.41
N GLY A 430 4.51 6.96 -15.27
CA GLY A 430 5.85 7.46 -15.01
C GLY A 430 6.27 8.44 -16.10
N PHE A 431 7.53 8.83 -16.10
CA PHE A 431 8.08 9.75 -17.09
C PHE A 431 9.58 9.55 -17.29
N GLN A 432 10.08 10.01 -18.43
CA GLN A 432 11.50 10.26 -18.65
C GLN A 432 11.78 11.75 -18.45
N TYR A 433 12.94 12.09 -17.90
CA TYR A 433 13.37 13.47 -17.73
C TYR A 433 14.79 13.67 -18.25
N ARG A 434 15.00 14.71 -19.07
CA ARG A 434 16.27 15.08 -19.74
C ARG A 434 16.93 13.95 -20.55
N GLY A 435 16.21 12.88 -20.87
CA GLY A 435 16.73 11.69 -21.57
C GLY A 435 17.74 10.87 -20.76
N SER A 436 17.82 11.07 -19.44
CA SER A 436 18.82 10.40 -18.59
C SER A 436 18.26 9.19 -17.85
N ASN A 437 17.17 9.38 -17.09
CA ASN A 437 16.55 8.35 -16.27
C ASN A 437 15.04 8.38 -16.41
N THR A 438 14.41 7.24 -16.10
CA THR A 438 12.96 7.16 -15.93
C THR A 438 12.55 7.10 -14.46
N TYR A 439 11.36 7.60 -14.17
CA TYR A 439 10.76 7.62 -12.83
C TYR A 439 9.34 7.09 -12.92
N TRP A 440 9.02 6.11 -12.08
CA TRP A 440 7.76 5.39 -12.14
C TRP A 440 7.07 5.44 -10.79
N THR A 441 5.75 5.57 -10.79
CA THR A 441 4.98 5.40 -9.57
C THR A 441 5.09 3.95 -9.06
N ALA A 442 5.06 3.76 -7.74
CA ALA A 442 5.05 2.42 -7.11
C ALA A 442 3.76 1.62 -7.43
N THR A 443 2.72 2.30 -7.92
CA THR A 443 1.48 1.73 -8.44
C THR A 443 1.59 1.23 -9.88
N CYS A 444 2.60 1.67 -10.63
CA CYS A 444 2.84 1.21 -11.99
C CYS A 444 3.57 -0.13 -12.00
N ILE A 445 3.15 -1.06 -12.87
CA ILE A 445 3.81 -2.35 -13.01
C ILE A 445 5.29 -2.21 -13.42
N VAL A 446 5.62 -1.22 -14.26
CA VAL A 446 7.03 -0.91 -14.62
C VAL A 446 7.83 -0.55 -13.37
N GLY A 447 7.28 0.31 -12.52
CA GLY A 447 7.91 0.70 -11.25
C GLY A 447 8.11 -0.51 -10.32
N ARG A 448 7.09 -1.35 -10.15
CA ARG A 448 7.19 -2.56 -9.31
C ARG A 448 8.21 -3.58 -9.82
N VAL A 449 8.33 -3.74 -11.13
CA VAL A 449 9.28 -4.69 -11.75
C VAL A 449 10.71 -4.17 -11.68
N LEU A 450 10.95 -2.89 -11.95
CA LEU A 450 12.30 -2.29 -11.97
C LEU A 450 12.80 -1.86 -10.59
N ALA A 451 11.94 -1.81 -9.57
CA ALA A 451 12.30 -1.36 -8.23
C ALA A 451 13.56 -2.01 -7.62
N PRO A 452 13.88 -3.31 -7.83
CA PRO A 452 15.09 -3.93 -7.29
C PRO A 452 16.40 -3.22 -7.68
N THR A 453 16.43 -2.59 -8.87
CA THR A 453 17.61 -1.84 -9.35
C THR A 453 17.52 -0.33 -9.07
N CYS A 454 16.47 0.10 -8.38
CA CYS A 454 16.14 1.52 -8.17
C CYS A 454 16.08 1.89 -6.67
N ARG A 455 15.81 3.16 -6.38
CA ARG A 455 15.34 3.60 -5.05
C ARG A 455 13.83 3.76 -5.08
N GLU A 456 13.19 3.60 -3.92
CA GLU A 456 11.79 3.94 -3.73
C GLU A 456 11.63 4.91 -2.56
N LEU A 457 10.88 5.98 -2.76
CA LEU A 457 10.50 6.91 -1.69
C LEU A 457 9.19 7.61 -2.03
N ALA A 458 8.33 7.83 -1.04
CA ALA A 458 7.06 8.55 -1.19
C ALA A 458 6.17 8.08 -2.37
N GLY A 459 6.20 6.77 -2.68
CA GLY A 459 5.43 6.19 -3.79
C GLY A 459 6.02 6.36 -5.18
N TRP A 460 7.30 6.78 -5.28
CA TRP A 460 8.04 6.88 -6.53
C TRP A 460 9.26 5.98 -6.54
N VAL A 461 9.46 5.31 -7.67
CA VAL A 461 10.58 4.42 -7.98
C VAL A 461 11.46 5.08 -9.03
N GLY A 462 12.74 5.21 -8.72
CA GLY A 462 13.75 5.70 -9.64
C GLY A 462 15.08 6.00 -8.95
N PRO A 463 16.10 6.46 -9.68
CA PRO A 463 16.14 6.51 -11.15
C PRO A 463 16.19 5.10 -11.74
N ALA A 464 15.36 4.83 -12.75
CA ALA A 464 15.40 3.61 -13.54
C ALA A 464 16.07 3.86 -14.90
N CYS A 465 16.39 2.80 -15.64
CA CYS A 465 17.05 2.90 -16.94
C CYS A 465 16.26 3.81 -17.91
N PRO A 466 16.97 4.58 -18.76
CA PRO A 466 16.32 5.38 -19.80
C PRO A 466 15.70 4.51 -20.89
N THR A 467 14.86 5.13 -21.72
CA THR A 467 14.27 4.50 -22.90
C THR A 467 14.35 5.43 -24.10
N ALA A 468 14.63 4.85 -25.27
CA ALA A 468 14.64 5.57 -26.54
C ALA A 468 13.21 5.80 -27.09
N ASP A 469 12.21 5.15 -26.51
CA ASP A 469 10.81 5.22 -26.96
C ASP A 469 10.07 6.46 -26.42
N LEU A 470 10.68 7.17 -25.47
CA LEU A 470 10.18 8.45 -24.95
C LEU A 470 11.05 9.61 -25.41
N GLY A 471 10.42 10.78 -25.55
CA GLY A 471 11.12 12.04 -25.70
C GLY A 471 12.05 12.34 -24.51
N ARG A 472 12.84 13.42 -24.63
CA ARG A 472 13.77 13.82 -23.56
C ARG A 472 13.05 14.04 -22.23
N SER A 473 11.92 14.73 -22.25
CA SER A 473 11.01 14.87 -21.13
C SER A 473 9.62 14.47 -21.61
N GLN A 474 9.05 13.39 -21.08
CA GLN A 474 7.75 12.90 -21.53
C GLN A 474 7.08 12.00 -20.49
N ILE A 475 5.79 12.24 -20.24
CA ILE A 475 4.93 11.38 -19.42
C ILE A 475 4.47 10.15 -20.22
N ALA A 476 4.52 8.99 -19.59
CA ALA A 476 3.98 7.73 -20.09
C ALA A 476 2.93 7.14 -19.13
N ARG A 477 1.73 6.86 -19.65
CA ARG A 477 0.73 6.04 -18.95
C ARG A 477 0.89 4.59 -19.39
N ILE A 478 0.95 3.67 -18.44
CA ILE A 478 1.15 2.25 -18.72
C ILE A 478 -0.18 1.53 -18.71
N ARG A 479 -0.46 0.82 -19.79
CA ARG A 479 -1.58 -0.10 -19.87
C ARG A 479 -1.15 -1.47 -19.36
N ALA A 480 -1.83 -1.94 -18.32
CA ALA A 480 -1.71 -3.30 -17.81
C ALA A 480 -3.11 -3.87 -17.57
N ARG A 481 -3.27 -5.18 -17.77
CA ARG A 481 -4.54 -5.90 -17.59
C ARG A 481 -4.63 -6.43 -16.16
N ARG A 482 -5.84 -6.60 -15.65
CA ARG A 482 -6.02 -7.41 -14.44
C ARG A 482 -5.58 -8.85 -14.72
N PRO A 483 -4.99 -9.55 -13.74
CA PRO A 483 -4.63 -10.96 -13.89
C PRO A 483 -5.83 -11.82 -14.31
N PRO A 484 -5.63 -12.91 -15.07
CA PRO A 484 -6.69 -13.77 -15.54
C PRO A 484 -7.27 -14.68 -14.44
N ARG A 485 -6.46 -15.05 -13.44
CA ARG A 485 -7.01 -15.56 -12.17
C ARG A 485 -7.67 -14.39 -11.46
N GLY A 486 -8.87 -14.63 -10.94
CA GLY A 486 -9.74 -13.62 -10.31
C GLY A 486 -9.09 -12.88 -9.12
N PRO A 487 -9.90 -12.23 -8.27
CA PRO A 487 -9.36 -11.31 -7.28
C PRO A 487 -8.24 -11.94 -6.41
N PRO A 488 -7.23 -11.12 -6.06
CA PRO A 488 -5.95 -11.55 -5.49
C PRO A 488 -6.04 -12.38 -4.21
N LEU A 489 -7.13 -12.22 -3.44
CA LEU A 489 -7.41 -12.92 -2.20
C LEU A 489 -8.94 -12.89 -1.98
N ARG A 490 -9.55 -13.98 -1.51
CA ARG A 490 -10.99 -14.01 -1.19
C ARG A 490 -11.23 -13.76 0.28
N ARG A 491 -12.50 -13.46 0.62
CA ARG A 491 -12.96 -13.32 2.00
C ARG A 491 -12.60 -14.58 2.82
N GLU A 492 -12.84 -15.75 2.26
CA GLU A 492 -12.59 -17.03 2.93
C GLU A 492 -11.10 -17.22 3.20
N ASP A 493 -10.24 -16.87 2.25
CA ASP A 493 -8.79 -16.98 2.38
C ASP A 493 -8.29 -16.15 3.56
N VAL A 494 -8.75 -14.89 3.68
CA VAL A 494 -8.41 -14.03 4.83
C VAL A 494 -8.89 -14.62 6.15
N GLN A 495 -10.12 -15.13 6.21
CA GLN A 495 -10.66 -15.70 7.46
C GLN A 495 -9.89 -16.96 7.90
N SER A 496 -9.41 -17.76 6.96
CA SER A 496 -8.62 -18.98 7.23
C SER A 496 -7.10 -18.75 7.23
N MET A 497 -6.64 -17.49 7.16
CA MET A 497 -5.21 -17.16 6.96
C MET A 497 -4.29 -17.81 7.99
N GLY A 498 -4.68 -17.83 9.26
CA GLY A 498 -3.91 -18.47 10.33
C GLY A 498 -3.80 -19.98 10.17
N GLU A 499 -4.94 -20.65 9.98
CA GLU A 499 -5.01 -22.11 9.76
C GLU A 499 -4.19 -22.55 8.54
N ARG A 500 -4.24 -21.78 7.45
CA ARG A 500 -3.54 -22.06 6.19
C ARG A 500 -2.02 -21.84 6.26
N SER A 501 -1.53 -21.21 7.32
CA SER A 501 -0.12 -20.83 7.44
C SER A 501 0.47 -21.20 8.80
N ASP A 502 -0.19 -22.08 9.56
CA ASP A 502 0.26 -22.51 10.88
C ASP A 502 1.60 -23.28 10.77
N PRO A 503 2.61 -22.98 11.60
CA PRO A 503 3.89 -23.69 11.58
C PRO A 503 3.77 -25.20 11.78
N LEU A 504 2.81 -25.61 12.60
CA LEU A 504 2.62 -27.00 12.99
C LEU A 504 1.75 -27.75 11.97
N GLY A 505 1.12 -27.06 11.03
CA GLY A 505 0.07 -27.64 10.20
C GLY A 505 -1.28 -27.71 10.92
N PRO A 506 -2.21 -28.56 10.46
CA PRO A 506 -3.54 -28.67 11.06
C PRO A 506 -3.49 -29.04 12.56
N PRO A 507 -4.41 -28.51 13.39
CA PRO A 507 -4.44 -28.85 14.81
C PRO A 507 -4.55 -30.36 15.06
N ALA A 508 -3.56 -30.92 15.76
CA ALA A 508 -3.46 -32.34 16.07
C ALA A 508 -3.17 -32.57 17.57
N LYS A 509 -3.39 -33.81 18.03
CA LYS A 509 -3.06 -34.23 19.41
C LYS A 509 -1.57 -34.47 19.59
N VAL A 510 -0.92 -34.94 18.53
CA VAL A 510 0.50 -35.26 18.44
C VAL A 510 1.00 -34.78 17.09
N TYR A 511 2.27 -34.42 17.04
CA TYR A 511 2.95 -33.91 15.84
C TYR A 511 4.16 -34.82 15.55
N PRO A 512 4.03 -35.78 14.61
CA PRO A 512 5.11 -36.67 14.23
C PRO A 512 6.29 -35.91 13.63
N VAL A 513 7.51 -36.31 13.97
CA VAL A 513 8.73 -35.63 13.52
C VAL A 513 8.98 -35.82 12.01
N ASP A 514 8.62 -36.97 11.46
CA ASP A 514 8.74 -37.30 10.04
C ASP A 514 7.75 -36.55 9.13
N GLU A 515 6.78 -35.83 9.69
CA GLU A 515 5.87 -34.93 8.97
C GLU A 515 6.50 -33.55 8.66
N TYR A 516 7.73 -33.30 9.11
CA TYR A 516 8.44 -32.04 8.89
C TYR A 516 9.80 -32.24 8.23
N GLU A 517 10.28 -31.21 7.55
CA GLU A 517 11.62 -31.17 6.98
C GLU A 517 12.27 -29.79 7.14
N LEU A 518 13.60 -29.75 7.25
CA LEU A 518 14.34 -28.48 7.27
C LEU A 518 14.67 -28.05 5.84
N VAL A 519 13.85 -27.18 5.28
CA VAL A 519 14.05 -26.67 3.91
C VAL A 519 15.06 -25.52 3.91
N MET A 520 16.03 -25.61 3.01
CA MET A 520 17.08 -24.61 2.84
C MET A 520 17.23 -24.26 1.35
N PRO A 521 17.61 -23.00 1.03
CA PRO A 521 17.98 -22.63 -0.32
C PRO A 521 19.09 -23.53 -0.89
N GLY A 522 19.11 -23.69 -2.21
CA GLY A 522 20.09 -24.53 -2.89
C GLY A 522 21.51 -24.03 -2.70
N SER A 523 22.44 -24.93 -2.38
CA SER A 523 23.86 -24.59 -2.26
C SER A 523 24.46 -24.05 -3.57
N SER A 524 23.87 -24.38 -4.72
CA SER A 524 24.21 -23.84 -6.04
C SER A 524 23.75 -22.40 -6.25
N GLY A 525 22.64 -21.98 -5.63
CA GLY A 525 22.07 -20.63 -5.80
C GLY A 525 22.90 -19.52 -5.16
N LEU A 526 23.59 -19.82 -4.05
CA LEU A 526 24.51 -18.88 -3.37
C LEU A 526 25.78 -18.58 -4.18
N SER A 527 26.03 -19.34 -5.25
CA SER A 527 27.20 -19.21 -6.14
C SER A 527 26.80 -18.78 -7.56
N GLN A 528 25.57 -18.32 -7.76
CA GLN A 528 25.04 -18.05 -9.11
C GLN A 528 25.86 -16.94 -9.78
N ALA A 529 26.36 -17.24 -10.98
CA ALA A 529 27.00 -16.24 -11.83
C ALA A 529 25.98 -15.13 -12.17
N ASP A 530 26.47 -13.96 -12.56
CA ASP A 530 25.68 -12.86 -13.13
C ASP A 530 25.07 -13.31 -14.47
N THR A 531 23.99 -14.10 -14.39
CA THR A 531 23.36 -14.78 -15.53
C THR A 531 22.32 -13.90 -16.20
N ALA A 532 21.59 -13.09 -15.43
CA ALA A 532 20.56 -12.21 -15.95
C ALA A 532 20.92 -10.72 -15.84
N ARG A 533 20.75 -9.99 -16.95
CA ARG A 533 21.00 -8.55 -17.02
C ARG A 533 19.87 -7.81 -17.73
N VAL A 534 19.34 -6.76 -17.12
CA VAL A 534 18.34 -5.88 -17.71
C VAL A 534 19.01 -5.02 -18.79
N GLU A 535 18.57 -5.18 -20.04
CA GLU A 535 19.15 -4.47 -21.18
C GLU A 535 18.38 -3.18 -21.51
N LEU A 536 17.06 -3.29 -21.59
CA LEU A 536 16.22 -2.22 -22.13
C LEU A 536 14.80 -2.26 -21.57
N LEU A 537 14.26 -1.07 -21.30
CA LEU A 537 12.82 -0.84 -21.19
C LEU A 537 12.29 -0.34 -22.54
N SER A 538 11.41 -1.12 -23.16
CA SER A 538 10.73 -0.74 -24.40
C SER A 538 9.26 -0.36 -24.13
N LEU A 539 8.82 0.74 -24.73
CA LEU A 539 7.46 1.27 -24.61
C LEU A 539 6.83 1.41 -26.00
N ARG A 540 5.78 0.62 -26.24
CA ARG A 540 5.04 0.68 -27.50
C ARG A 540 3.79 1.54 -27.33
N GLU A 541 3.72 2.65 -28.05
CA GLU A 541 2.53 3.52 -28.03
C GLU A 541 1.29 2.74 -28.47
N VAL A 542 0.22 2.89 -27.69
CA VAL A 542 -1.10 2.32 -27.96
C VAL A 542 -1.90 3.37 -28.71
N PRO A 543 -2.26 3.14 -29.99
CA PRO A 543 -3.09 4.08 -30.72
C PRO A 543 -4.47 4.19 -30.05
N PRO A 544 -5.06 5.40 -30.00
CA PRO A 544 -6.41 5.58 -29.48
C PRO A 544 -7.41 4.77 -30.31
N VAL A 545 -8.43 4.21 -29.64
CA VAL A 545 -9.45 3.35 -30.27
C VAL A 545 -10.31 4.14 -31.27
N ASP A 546 -10.55 5.42 -31.00
CA ASP A 546 -11.24 6.36 -31.88
C ASP A 546 -10.26 7.45 -32.34
N PRO A 547 -10.31 7.93 -33.60
CA PRO A 547 -9.55 9.09 -34.01
C PRO A 547 -9.97 10.28 -33.13
N PRO A 548 -9.03 10.97 -32.45
CA PRO A 548 -9.38 12.14 -31.67
C PRO A 548 -10.06 13.17 -32.58
N PRO A 549 -11.01 13.97 -32.07
CA PRO A 549 -11.48 15.15 -32.79
C PRO A 549 -10.27 15.99 -33.20
N PRO A 550 -10.33 16.74 -34.33
CA PRO A 550 -9.21 17.56 -34.78
C PRO A 550 -8.70 18.39 -33.60
N PRO A 551 -7.38 18.47 -33.39
CA PRO A 551 -6.83 19.08 -32.19
C PRO A 551 -7.37 20.51 -32.06
N GLY A 552 -8.15 20.75 -31.01
CA GLY A 552 -8.35 22.10 -30.52
C GLY A 552 -7.00 22.66 -30.03
N PRO A 553 -6.88 23.96 -29.79
CA PRO A 553 -5.63 24.62 -29.37
C PRO A 553 -5.14 24.25 -27.95
N GLY A 554 -5.59 23.12 -27.39
CA GLY A 554 -5.21 22.65 -26.06
C GLY A 554 -4.05 21.62 -26.09
N PRO A 555 -3.33 21.44 -24.97
CA PRO A 555 -2.24 20.47 -24.89
C PRO A 555 -2.72 19.04 -25.11
N VAL A 556 -1.99 18.28 -25.93
CA VAL A 556 -2.25 16.85 -26.17
C VAL A 556 -1.94 16.09 -24.87
N GLY A 557 -2.94 15.39 -24.32
CA GLY A 557 -2.77 14.67 -23.06
C GLY A 557 -1.73 13.53 -23.12
N PRO A 558 -1.25 13.04 -21.96
CA PRO A 558 -0.25 11.98 -21.91
C PRO A 558 -0.67 10.71 -22.67
N LYS A 559 0.27 10.16 -23.45
CA LYS A 559 0.07 8.95 -24.26
C LYS A 559 0.06 7.69 -23.41
N VAL A 560 -0.56 6.63 -23.95
CA VAL A 560 -0.66 5.31 -23.31
C VAL A 560 0.27 4.33 -24.02
N PHE A 561 0.96 3.49 -23.26
CA PHE A 561 1.98 2.56 -23.75
C PHE A 561 1.79 1.15 -23.19
N ASP A 562 2.15 0.14 -23.98
CA ASP A 562 2.43 -1.21 -23.49
C ASP A 562 3.93 -1.32 -23.19
N ALA A 563 4.28 -1.84 -22.01
CA ALA A 563 5.66 -1.95 -21.56
C ALA A 563 6.24 -3.37 -21.75
N THR A 564 7.51 -3.45 -22.14
CA THR A 564 8.30 -4.69 -22.21
C THR A 564 9.68 -4.44 -21.61
N VAL A 565 10.12 -5.35 -20.75
CA VAL A 565 11.49 -5.36 -20.22
C VAL A 565 12.27 -6.43 -20.97
N GLN A 566 13.41 -6.07 -21.54
CA GLN A 566 14.35 -7.01 -22.14
C GLN A 566 15.42 -7.39 -21.13
N VAL A 567 15.56 -8.69 -20.90
CA VAL A 567 16.56 -9.25 -19.99
C VAL A 567 17.41 -10.25 -20.75
N ALA A 568 18.72 -10.04 -20.80
CA ALA A 568 19.67 -11.04 -21.29
C ALA A 568 19.87 -12.10 -20.21
N VAL A 569 19.62 -13.36 -20.53
CA VAL A 569 19.90 -14.51 -19.66
C VAL A 569 20.88 -15.42 -20.40
N ASP A 570 22.06 -15.65 -19.83
CA ASP A 570 23.16 -16.40 -20.45
C ASP A 570 23.51 -15.92 -21.87
N GLY A 571 23.48 -14.60 -22.06
CA GLY A 571 23.76 -13.95 -23.35
C GLY A 571 22.62 -13.99 -24.37
N VAL A 572 21.44 -14.52 -24.01
CA VAL A 572 20.25 -14.53 -24.86
C VAL A 572 19.23 -13.51 -24.36
N SER A 573 18.83 -12.55 -25.20
CA SER A 573 17.84 -11.52 -24.84
C SER A 573 16.41 -12.05 -24.88
N TRP A 574 15.70 -11.92 -23.76
CA TRP A 574 14.31 -12.33 -23.59
C TRP A 574 13.39 -11.12 -23.40
N PRO A 575 12.41 -10.89 -24.29
CA PRO A 575 11.45 -9.80 -24.14
C PRO A 575 10.25 -10.21 -23.26
N LEU A 576 10.21 -9.69 -22.03
CA LEU A 576 9.13 -9.94 -21.06
C LEU A 576 8.13 -8.79 -21.07
N ARG A 577 6.95 -9.05 -21.66
CA ARG A 577 5.85 -8.08 -21.71
C ARG A 577 5.22 -7.93 -20.34
N LEU A 578 5.13 -6.70 -19.82
CA LEU A 578 4.47 -6.42 -18.54
C LEU A 578 2.95 -6.31 -18.74
N THR A 579 2.35 -7.42 -19.15
CA THR A 579 0.96 -7.47 -19.63
C THR A 579 -0.04 -7.30 -18.51
N TYR A 580 0.28 -7.82 -17.32
CA TYR A 580 -0.63 -7.89 -16.18
C TYR A 580 -0.17 -7.03 -15.01
N ASP A 581 -1.16 -6.42 -14.35
CA ASP A 581 -0.99 -5.61 -13.15
C ASP A 581 -0.94 -6.55 -11.92
N VAL A 582 0.26 -7.02 -11.59
CA VAL A 582 0.53 -7.95 -10.46
C VAL A 582 1.20 -7.23 -9.29
N TRP A 583 1.18 -7.85 -8.12
CA TRP A 583 1.74 -7.29 -6.88
C TRP A 583 2.81 -8.20 -6.28
N PHE A 584 3.77 -7.58 -5.58
CA PHE A 584 4.83 -8.27 -4.86
C PHE A 584 4.68 -7.96 -3.37
N ILE A 585 4.62 -9.00 -2.53
CA ILE A 585 4.40 -8.86 -1.09
C ILE A 585 5.75 -9.07 -0.39
N ASN A 586 6.18 -8.14 0.47
CA ASN A 586 7.39 -8.32 1.26
C ASN A 586 7.13 -9.30 2.40
N ALA A 587 7.94 -10.36 2.48
CA ALA A 587 7.79 -11.36 3.53
C ALA A 587 8.09 -10.79 4.92
N TRP A 588 7.42 -11.33 5.94
CA TRP A 588 7.61 -10.97 7.33
C TRP A 588 8.87 -11.65 7.92
N PRO A 589 9.75 -10.91 8.60
CA PRO A 589 10.98 -11.46 9.18
C PRO A 589 10.70 -12.47 10.31
N CYS A 590 11.45 -13.57 10.34
CA CYS A 590 11.40 -14.57 11.42
C CYS A 590 12.65 -14.49 12.31
N SER A 591 12.55 -14.93 13.56
CA SER A 591 13.69 -15.10 14.47
C SER A 591 14.01 -16.57 14.67
N GLU A 592 15.25 -16.88 15.10
CA GLU A 592 15.69 -18.27 15.37
C GLU A 592 15.57 -19.23 14.16
N ALA A 593 15.68 -18.69 12.95
CA ALA A 593 15.74 -19.46 11.71
C ALA A 593 16.93 -20.43 11.67
N PRO A 594 16.86 -21.52 10.90
CA PRO A 594 15.74 -21.98 10.05
C PRO A 594 14.63 -22.71 10.83
N HIS A 595 13.41 -22.69 10.28
CA HIS A 595 12.25 -23.40 10.82
C HIS A 595 11.90 -24.64 9.99
N PRO A 596 11.44 -25.74 10.61
CA PRO A 596 10.92 -26.89 9.88
C PRO A 596 9.64 -26.54 9.11
N LEU A 597 9.45 -27.15 7.94
CA LEU A 597 8.27 -27.02 7.09
C LEU A 597 7.44 -28.32 7.17
N PHE A 598 6.14 -28.17 7.42
CA PHE A 598 5.18 -29.27 7.40
C PHE A 598 4.97 -29.80 5.97
N PHE A 599 4.89 -31.12 5.80
CA PHE A 599 4.92 -31.80 4.49
C PHE A 599 3.79 -31.39 3.53
N ASP A 600 2.62 -30.97 4.02
CA ASP A 600 1.50 -30.54 3.17
C ASP A 600 1.75 -29.18 2.49
N TYR A 601 2.75 -28.42 2.91
CA TYR A 601 3.17 -27.19 2.22
C TYR A 601 4.00 -27.55 0.98
N ALA A 602 3.32 -28.05 -0.06
CA ALA A 602 3.91 -28.42 -1.33
C ALA A 602 4.62 -27.24 -2.01
N TYR A 603 5.82 -27.47 -2.52
CA TYR A 603 6.60 -26.49 -3.26
C TYR A 603 7.48 -27.13 -4.33
N GLN A 604 7.77 -26.36 -5.38
CA GLN A 604 8.77 -26.69 -6.40
C GLN A 604 9.80 -25.57 -6.47
N ARG A 605 11.08 -25.91 -6.52
CA ARG A 605 12.18 -24.94 -6.61
C ARG A 605 12.76 -24.86 -8.02
N VAL A 606 13.11 -23.65 -8.44
CA VAL A 606 13.89 -23.35 -9.66
C VAL A 606 14.85 -22.18 -9.41
N CYS A 607 15.94 -22.10 -10.18
CA CYS A 607 16.79 -20.91 -10.21
C CYS A 607 16.17 -19.79 -11.08
N ALA A 608 16.61 -18.54 -10.90
CA ALA A 608 16.09 -17.41 -11.67
C ALA A 608 16.24 -17.54 -13.19
N ASP A 609 17.35 -18.09 -13.68
CA ASP A 609 17.63 -18.35 -15.10
C ASP A 609 16.72 -19.44 -15.68
N GLU A 610 16.33 -20.43 -14.87
CA GLU A 610 15.44 -21.53 -15.26
C GLU A 610 13.96 -21.11 -15.32
N VAL A 611 13.59 -19.98 -14.70
CA VAL A 611 12.19 -19.52 -14.60
C VAL A 611 11.54 -19.31 -15.97
N LEU A 612 12.33 -18.97 -16.99
CA LEU A 612 11.87 -18.76 -18.36
C LEU A 612 11.36 -20.07 -19.01
N GLY A 613 11.84 -21.22 -18.55
CA GLY A 613 11.36 -22.55 -18.94
C GLY A 613 10.02 -22.92 -18.29
N VAL A 614 9.65 -22.28 -17.18
CA VAL A 614 8.39 -22.53 -16.49
C VAL A 614 7.25 -21.88 -17.26
N ARG A 615 6.38 -22.71 -17.82
CA ARG A 615 5.16 -22.30 -18.56
C ARG A 615 3.91 -22.76 -17.83
N ASP A 616 2.83 -22.01 -18.02
CA ASP A 616 1.49 -22.35 -17.52
C ASP A 616 1.39 -22.57 -15.99
N TRP A 617 2.28 -21.97 -15.18
CA TRP A 617 2.28 -22.15 -13.72
C TRP A 617 0.93 -21.77 -13.09
N GLY A 618 0.40 -22.71 -12.29
CA GLY A 618 -0.90 -22.64 -11.61
C GLY A 618 -2.12 -22.65 -12.53
N ARG A 619 -1.99 -22.84 -13.87
CA ARG A 619 -3.16 -22.91 -14.76
C ARG A 619 -3.83 -24.27 -14.55
N ALA A 620 -4.66 -24.36 -13.51
CA ALA A 620 -5.63 -25.45 -13.39
C ALA A 620 -6.53 -25.47 -14.64
N HIS A 621 -6.85 -26.68 -15.11
CA HIS A 621 -7.64 -27.05 -16.30
C HIS A 621 -9.06 -26.46 -16.34
N ALA A 622 -9.22 -25.14 -16.29
CA ALA A 622 -10.48 -24.45 -16.47
C ALA A 622 -10.55 -23.85 -17.89
N ASP A 623 -10.38 -24.69 -18.91
CA ASP A 623 -11.02 -24.53 -20.21
C ASP A 623 -10.65 -25.70 -21.12
N GLY A 624 -11.56 -26.68 -21.23
CA GLY A 624 -11.56 -27.68 -22.31
C GLY A 624 -11.91 -27.07 -23.68
N ARG A 625 -11.41 -25.87 -23.99
CA ARG A 625 -11.61 -25.19 -25.27
C ARG A 625 -10.26 -24.77 -25.82
N GLY A 626 -9.84 -25.56 -26.82
CA GLY A 626 -8.86 -25.28 -27.87
C GLY A 626 -7.84 -24.17 -27.63
N SER A 627 -6.57 -24.58 -27.59
CA SER A 627 -5.40 -23.76 -27.88
C SER A 627 -5.73 -22.67 -28.92
N SER A 628 -5.86 -21.42 -28.47
CA SER A 628 -5.95 -20.28 -29.35
C SER A 628 -4.54 -19.98 -29.85
N ALA A 629 -4.30 -20.31 -31.11
CA ALA A 629 -3.03 -20.17 -31.83
C ALA A 629 -2.61 -18.70 -32.07
N ARG A 630 -2.42 -17.92 -31.00
CA ARG A 630 -1.91 -16.55 -31.05
C ARG A 630 -0.79 -16.24 -30.06
N SER A 631 -0.06 -17.26 -29.60
CA SER A 631 1.22 -17.07 -28.93
C SER A 631 2.30 -16.73 -29.95
N THR A 632 2.88 -15.54 -29.85
CA THR A 632 4.11 -15.16 -30.57
C THR A 632 5.24 -16.16 -30.26
N PRO A 633 6.10 -16.50 -31.23
CA PRO A 633 7.16 -17.50 -30.99
C PRO A 633 8.22 -16.94 -30.05
N MET A 634 8.40 -17.60 -28.90
CA MET A 634 9.61 -17.48 -28.07
C MET A 634 10.68 -18.44 -28.63
N PRO A 635 11.99 -18.15 -28.45
CA PRO A 635 13.05 -19.11 -28.71
C PRO A 635 12.77 -20.41 -27.94
N THR A 636 12.79 -21.54 -28.64
CA THR A 636 12.58 -22.86 -28.04
C THR A 636 13.89 -23.40 -27.50
N LEU A 637 14.00 -23.51 -26.17
CA LEU A 637 14.93 -24.44 -25.53
C LEU A 637 14.31 -25.85 -25.57
N GLN A 638 15.07 -26.83 -26.04
CA GLN A 638 14.65 -28.24 -26.08
C GLN A 638 14.61 -28.78 -24.64
N GLY A 639 13.42 -28.86 -24.05
CA GLY A 639 13.14 -29.58 -22.82
C GLY A 639 12.26 -30.80 -23.10
N GLU A 640 12.60 -31.94 -22.49
CA GLU A 640 11.90 -33.21 -22.65
C GLU A 640 10.44 -33.13 -22.15
N ASP A 641 9.53 -33.75 -22.91
CA ASP A 641 8.09 -33.77 -22.66
C ASP A 641 7.76 -34.67 -21.45
N GLY A 642 7.80 -34.09 -20.26
CA GLY A 642 7.42 -34.74 -19.01
C GLY A 642 5.91 -34.82 -18.85
N GLY A 643 5.38 -36.04 -18.74
CA GLY A 643 3.94 -36.32 -18.65
C GLY A 643 3.18 -35.52 -17.58
N ILE A 644 1.93 -35.21 -17.90
CA ILE A 644 0.98 -34.42 -17.10
C ILE A 644 0.71 -35.14 -15.77
N GLN A 645 1.47 -34.80 -14.73
CA GLN A 645 1.11 -35.08 -13.34
C GLN A 645 0.06 -34.05 -12.90
N GLN A 646 -0.98 -34.48 -12.18
CA GLN A 646 -1.92 -33.59 -11.50
C GLN A 646 -1.16 -32.78 -10.45
N ARG A 647 -0.74 -31.55 -10.80
CA ARG A 647 -0.11 -30.62 -9.87
C ARG A 647 -1.15 -30.06 -8.92
N ASP A 648 -0.78 -29.92 -7.64
CA ASP A 648 -1.63 -29.29 -6.64
C ASP A 648 -1.86 -27.82 -7.03
N GLU A 649 -3.10 -27.33 -6.91
CA GLU A 649 -3.45 -25.97 -7.32
C GLU A 649 -2.82 -24.91 -6.41
N GLU A 650 -2.40 -25.31 -5.20
CA GLU A 650 -1.80 -24.45 -4.18
C GLU A 650 -0.27 -24.61 -4.07
N GLU A 651 0.34 -25.46 -4.91
CA GLU A 651 1.80 -25.66 -4.93
C GLU A 651 2.55 -24.34 -5.17
N VAL A 652 3.58 -24.06 -4.36
CA VAL A 652 4.35 -22.82 -4.44
C VAL A 652 5.59 -23.01 -5.31
N LEU A 653 5.75 -22.18 -6.35
CA LEU A 653 7.00 -22.07 -7.10
C LEU A 653 7.97 -21.17 -6.35
N VAL A 654 9.04 -21.75 -5.82
CA VAL A 654 10.14 -21.05 -5.19
C VAL A 654 11.20 -20.75 -6.24
N VAL A 655 11.39 -19.47 -6.54
CA VAL A 655 12.39 -18.99 -7.49
C VAL A 655 13.54 -18.37 -6.72
N GLU A 656 14.72 -18.98 -6.83
CA GLU A 656 15.96 -18.48 -6.22
C GLU A 656 16.58 -17.40 -7.11
N ALA A 657 16.38 -16.13 -6.73
CA ALA A 657 16.87 -14.94 -7.41
C ALA A 657 18.03 -14.28 -6.63
N PHE A 658 19.06 -15.08 -6.36
CA PHE A 658 20.23 -14.66 -5.58
C PHE A 658 21.28 -13.91 -6.41
N GLY A 659 22.14 -13.15 -5.75
CA GLY A 659 23.25 -12.43 -6.36
C GLY A 659 22.87 -11.01 -6.81
N VAL A 660 22.69 -10.81 -8.11
CA VAL A 660 22.47 -9.47 -8.67
C VAL A 660 20.98 -9.08 -8.62
N PRO A 661 20.64 -7.79 -8.40
CA PRO A 661 19.24 -7.34 -8.37
C PRO A 661 18.47 -7.62 -9.67
N ASP A 662 19.17 -7.75 -10.79
CA ASP A 662 18.60 -8.06 -12.11
C ASP A 662 17.95 -9.45 -12.15
N HIS A 663 18.39 -10.41 -11.32
CA HIS A 663 17.72 -11.69 -11.16
C HIS A 663 16.30 -11.51 -10.60
N GLU A 664 16.13 -10.62 -9.61
CA GLU A 664 14.79 -10.32 -9.10
C GLU A 664 13.94 -9.59 -10.14
N VAL A 665 14.52 -8.65 -10.91
CA VAL A 665 13.81 -7.98 -12.02
C VAL A 665 13.32 -8.99 -13.04
N LEU A 666 14.14 -9.98 -13.41
CA LEU A 666 13.76 -11.08 -14.31
C LEU A 666 12.52 -11.81 -13.80
N VAL A 667 12.52 -12.24 -12.53
CA VAL A 667 11.42 -13.01 -11.95
C VAL A 667 10.16 -12.14 -11.80
N ARG A 668 10.29 -10.87 -11.38
CA ARG A 668 9.17 -9.92 -11.33
C ARG A 668 8.58 -9.65 -12.72
N ALA A 669 9.42 -9.53 -13.75
CA ALA A 669 8.98 -9.35 -15.14
C ALA A 669 8.27 -10.60 -15.67
N TRP A 670 8.77 -11.80 -15.35
CA TRP A 670 8.11 -13.06 -15.67
C TRP A 670 6.74 -13.17 -14.98
N CYS A 671 6.64 -12.80 -13.71
CA CYS A 671 5.38 -12.71 -12.97
C CYS A 671 4.37 -11.78 -13.66
N ALA A 672 4.78 -10.58 -14.05
CA ALA A 672 3.95 -9.62 -14.78
C ALA A 672 3.56 -10.09 -16.19
N HIS A 673 4.39 -10.93 -16.82
CA HIS A 673 4.11 -11.53 -18.11
C HIS A 673 2.98 -12.56 -18.05
N TRP A 674 2.99 -13.40 -17.00
CA TRP A 674 2.02 -14.48 -16.83
C TRP A 674 0.82 -14.11 -15.97
N GLY A 675 0.86 -12.98 -15.26
CA GLY A 675 -0.22 -12.53 -14.38
C GLY A 675 -0.20 -13.22 -13.02
N LEU A 676 0.99 -13.38 -12.45
CA LEU A 676 1.24 -14.00 -11.16
C LEU A 676 1.72 -12.92 -10.18
N SER A 677 1.03 -12.78 -9.04
CA SER A 677 1.59 -12.04 -7.89
C SER A 677 2.49 -12.98 -7.09
N ALA A 678 3.44 -12.42 -6.34
CA ALA A 678 4.43 -13.23 -5.61
C ALA A 678 4.75 -12.64 -4.23
N VAL A 679 5.15 -13.51 -3.30
CA VAL A 679 5.86 -13.09 -2.08
C VAL A 679 7.34 -12.95 -2.41
N VAL A 680 8.01 -11.97 -1.80
CA VAL A 680 9.45 -11.74 -1.93
C VAL A 680 10.08 -11.80 -0.56
N ALA A 681 11.02 -12.72 -0.37
CA ALA A 681 11.67 -12.98 0.91
C ALA A 681 13.19 -12.81 0.81
N ASP A 682 13.74 -11.92 1.62
CA ASP A 682 15.17 -11.82 1.88
C ASP A 682 15.57 -12.93 2.85
N VAL A 683 16.36 -13.90 2.36
CA VAL A 683 16.73 -15.10 3.13
C VAL A 683 17.57 -14.80 4.37
N SER A 684 18.14 -13.60 4.47
CA SER A 684 18.83 -13.13 5.68
C SER A 684 17.87 -12.72 6.82
N LYS A 685 16.59 -12.53 6.50
CA LYS A 685 15.55 -12.06 7.45
C LYS A 685 14.39 -13.04 7.60
N THR A 686 14.06 -13.78 6.54
CA THR A 686 12.95 -14.72 6.51
C THR A 686 13.44 -16.05 5.96
N CYS A 687 13.34 -17.12 6.75
CA CYS A 687 13.74 -18.45 6.29
C CYS A 687 12.79 -18.97 5.20
N MET A 688 13.27 -19.90 4.38
CA MET A 688 12.50 -20.46 3.27
C MET A 688 11.16 -21.07 3.71
N ALA A 689 11.13 -21.79 4.83
CA ALA A 689 9.89 -22.37 5.35
C ALA A 689 8.82 -21.32 5.69
N CYS A 690 9.22 -20.25 6.40
CA CYS A 690 8.33 -19.16 6.77
C CYS A 690 7.83 -18.40 5.53
N ALA A 691 8.69 -18.19 4.54
CA ALA A 691 8.33 -17.55 3.29
C ALA A 691 7.33 -18.39 2.45
N ILE A 692 7.50 -19.72 2.41
CA ILE A 692 6.53 -20.64 1.80
C ILE A 692 5.19 -20.54 2.53
N ARG A 693 5.18 -20.60 3.87
CA ARG A 693 3.95 -20.47 4.66
C ARG A 693 3.23 -19.14 4.44
N GLU A 694 3.97 -18.06 4.27
CA GLU A 694 3.38 -16.75 3.94
C GLU A 694 2.76 -16.71 2.54
N CYS A 695 3.29 -17.45 1.56
CA CYS A 695 2.61 -17.67 0.27
C CYS A 695 1.24 -18.32 0.47
N TYR A 696 1.15 -19.36 1.30
CA TYR A 696 -0.13 -20.01 1.63
C TYR A 696 -1.10 -19.06 2.38
N ALA A 697 -0.57 -18.23 3.28
CA ALA A 697 -1.34 -17.17 3.96
C ALA A 697 -1.91 -16.14 2.98
N ALA A 698 -1.10 -15.76 1.99
CA ALA A 698 -1.45 -14.78 0.95
C ALA A 698 -2.24 -15.39 -0.22
N ALA A 699 -2.51 -16.69 -0.21
CA ALA A 699 -3.07 -17.47 -1.32
C ALA A 699 -2.32 -17.25 -2.65
N LEU A 700 -0.98 -17.19 -2.58
CA LEU A 700 -0.08 -17.00 -3.72
C LEU A 700 0.72 -18.27 -3.99
N THR A 701 1.01 -18.52 -5.26
CA THR A 701 1.71 -19.73 -5.72
C THR A 701 3.12 -19.45 -6.21
N VAL A 702 3.67 -18.26 -5.95
CA VAL A 702 5.02 -17.86 -6.36
C VAL A 702 5.71 -17.18 -5.19
N LEU A 703 6.92 -17.64 -4.90
CA LEU A 703 7.85 -17.09 -3.93
C LEU A 703 9.15 -16.71 -4.65
N ILE A 704 9.63 -15.49 -4.44
CA ILE A 704 10.93 -15.01 -4.92
C ILE A 704 11.87 -14.93 -3.72
N LEU A 705 12.90 -15.76 -3.70
CA LEU A 705 13.96 -15.69 -2.69
C LEU A 705 15.09 -14.80 -3.19
N VAL A 706 15.56 -13.89 -2.34
CA VAL A 706 16.66 -12.96 -2.63
C VAL A 706 17.65 -12.94 -1.46
N ASP A 707 18.88 -12.52 -1.71
CA ASP A 707 19.93 -12.34 -0.70
C ASP A 707 20.54 -10.94 -0.77
N ASP A 708 20.26 -10.08 0.21
CA ASP A 708 20.84 -8.73 0.22
C ASP A 708 22.29 -8.70 0.78
N ALA A 709 22.73 -9.79 1.43
CA ALA A 709 24.04 -9.89 2.08
C ALA A 709 25.22 -9.78 1.09
N SER A 710 25.04 -10.19 -0.17
CA SER A 710 26.03 -10.08 -1.24
C SER A 710 26.18 -8.65 -1.79
N ASN A 711 25.20 -7.76 -1.56
CA ASN A 711 25.19 -6.38 -2.07
C ASN A 711 25.58 -5.29 -1.06
N ALA A 712 25.67 -5.62 0.25
CA ALA A 712 26.06 -4.66 1.28
C ALA A 712 27.51 -4.14 1.13
N GLY A 713 28.41 -4.95 0.55
CA GLY A 713 29.81 -4.57 0.30
C GLY A 713 30.03 -3.59 -0.88
N ARG A 714 28.98 -3.19 -1.61
CA ARG A 714 29.06 -2.30 -2.78
C ARG A 714 28.40 -0.92 -2.59
N LYS A 715 27.81 -0.65 -1.41
CA LYS A 715 27.01 0.58 -1.17
C LYS A 715 27.82 1.79 -0.66
N ASP A 716 29.12 1.64 -0.44
CA ASP A 716 30.00 2.70 0.09
C ASP A 716 30.90 3.38 -0.97
N ASP A 717 30.65 3.19 -2.27
CA ASP A 717 31.34 3.91 -3.37
C ASP A 717 30.44 4.92 -4.09
#